data_AF-A0A7T7L706-F1
#
_entry.id   AF-A0A7T7L706-F1
#
_cell.length_a   1.000
_cell.length_b   1.000
_cell.length_c   1.000
_cell.angle_alpha   90.00
_cell.angle_beta   90.00
_cell.angle_gamma   90.00
#
_symmetry.space_group_name_H-M   'P 1'
#
loop_
_entity.id
_entity.type
_entity.pdbx_description
1 polymer ?
#
loop_
_entity_poly.entity_id
_entity_poly.type
_entity_poly.pdbx_seq_one_letter_code
_entity_poly.pdbx_strand_id
1 'polypeptide(L)'
;MGTGSKSSHASYAVGPTTASEADDVVAEAPAEPMSDEEVQAKADLLVAMNLMEEIADPPFAVDPEDEVPTDPVERYDLFVGQVEQAQEAIEKLKEAGASDEEIEAHTKALKAQTLAYLNSLDEDDLREIAEAKGFEHPALLGLSGKGQHPLVHWLDPAYPGDIPSKAKIQAAALSRYNELLAGKTVGGMTLADLHEIEGTEPPVSGGVWKATPDEVASSAQAVTASIDAWNEAKKTYGPQAQEQRAEALHTMLAAEQKLASADCPELGEDLTKAKAEAKSAVDEALNHTYVHAKDVQPLVQQALASGQLSETEAMHLGGHQLVALMRPSTPESEVQSLKALAAKRQEQLANLDAGYAAHVAMAPGGDQPLNLPPAGDPGAPQAIAAWAKNAGDVRDMQTDVNAWYPYTQQGGASDTPYAEHPALGPGKYLHPGDLTSDFKSWAAKQKLSDLRTVAGELGMDNNAKATRAQVQNYIAASFNKKYDQQAIKDKVNADVAKKEAAKAAKAAAAAAPSTKPDDGLASDEAVQALASKLPAKGTGSAAKPAAPAAKPVKAPKPGSFNANVQAMMAAVQHAKATNQDLPARVDAKEVASWTFGAGTTASHLGGIHAKTIHAAPDGSPWMFKADHNHGGALGHTEAAASQILALSGVPSVPVYHHKTKDGTAGSVQPLLQGAKPFTSSPSQWTQTQVDTIVRSHVGSWLISDHDGYQDNWLQTPSGGLVQIDHGQSYKFFGADKLSVNYDPNGVTPIHQKLYQAALSGGLANGVKINPAAAHPVIKKFESMPDAQLRSVLHSTAYEGAKSGVAWVPQMRSRAAKALKIPQSQVTHDQIATAFLDHAVERKNNLRENFSDFFVQQLGLPSGASLKHGGGS
;
A
#
# COMPACT_ATOMS: atom_id res chain seq x y z
N MET A 1 -19.49 -51.22 4.24
CA MET A 1 -18.81 -52.50 4.52
C MET A 1 -17.36 -52.35 4.05
N GLY A 2 -16.53 -51.61 4.78
CA GLY A 2 -15.54 -52.16 5.73
C GLY A 2 -14.13 -52.01 5.11
N THR A 3 -13.38 -50.93 5.41
CA THR A 3 -12.31 -50.82 6.44
C THR A 3 -11.07 -51.67 6.19
N GLY A 4 -9.88 -51.06 6.22
CA GLY A 4 -8.62 -51.78 6.38
C GLY A 4 -7.35 -50.94 6.16
N SER A 5 -6.99 -50.13 7.15
CA SER A 5 -5.67 -49.50 7.31
C SER A 5 -4.55 -50.53 7.58
N LYS A 6 -3.29 -50.14 7.34
CA LYS A 6 -2.15 -50.40 8.26
C LYS A 6 -0.87 -49.68 7.81
N SER A 7 -0.46 -48.75 8.65
CA SER A 7 0.88 -48.19 8.82
C SER A 7 1.83 -49.25 9.43
N SER A 8 3.12 -49.19 9.09
CA SER A 8 4.17 -49.93 9.78
C SER A 8 5.17 -48.97 10.43
N HIS A 9 5.13 -48.91 11.75
CA HIS A 9 6.16 -48.34 12.61
C HIS A 9 7.45 -49.18 12.51
N ALA A 10 8.61 -48.53 12.44
CA ALA A 10 9.89 -49.15 12.75
C ALA A 10 10.32 -48.71 14.16
N SER A 11 10.32 -49.68 15.07
CA SER A 11 10.73 -49.58 16.46
C SER A 11 12.27 -49.63 16.61
N TYR A 12 12.79 -48.76 17.48
CA TYR A 12 14.18 -48.70 17.92
C TYR A 12 14.56 -49.94 18.75
N ALA A 13 15.73 -50.51 18.49
CA ALA A 13 16.39 -51.46 19.39
C ALA A 13 17.58 -50.78 20.08
N VAL A 14 17.58 -50.81 21.41
CA VAL A 14 18.63 -50.31 22.30
C VAL A 14 19.46 -51.50 22.78
N GLY A 15 20.79 -51.39 22.75
CA GLY A 15 21.73 -52.33 23.37
C GLY A 15 23.19 -51.84 23.25
N PRO A 16 24.08 -52.18 24.21
CA PRO A 16 24.92 -51.19 24.91
C PRO A 16 26.36 -51.04 24.41
N THR A 17 26.95 -49.94 24.88
CA THR A 17 28.29 -49.37 24.71
C THR A 17 29.48 -50.32 24.91
N THR A 18 30.47 -50.21 24.01
CA THR A 18 31.92 -50.27 24.35
C THR A 18 32.70 -49.34 23.41
N ALA A 19 33.58 -48.54 24.00
CA ALA A 19 34.33 -47.44 23.41
C ALA A 19 35.63 -47.86 22.71
N SER A 20 36.03 -47.11 21.66
CA SER A 20 37.40 -46.58 21.47
C SER A 20 37.54 -45.74 20.18
N GLU A 21 38.01 -44.50 20.35
CA GLU A 21 38.89 -43.68 19.46
C GLU A 21 38.30 -43.12 18.13
N ALA A 22 37.97 -41.81 18.06
CA ALA A 22 38.80 -40.65 17.63
C ALA A 22 38.93 -40.58 16.09
N ASP A 23 38.69 -39.51 15.33
CA ASP A 23 38.49 -38.06 15.54
C ASP A 23 38.02 -37.51 14.17
N ASP A 24 36.97 -36.68 14.11
CA ASP A 24 36.81 -35.52 13.19
C ASP A 24 35.38 -34.95 13.34
N VAL A 25 35.23 -33.95 14.23
CA VAL A 25 34.06 -33.07 14.23
C VAL A 25 34.54 -31.63 14.29
N VAL A 26 34.14 -30.87 13.28
CA VAL A 26 34.33 -29.44 13.17
C VAL A 26 33.70 -28.78 14.41
N ALA A 27 34.55 -28.15 15.24
CA ALA A 27 34.10 -27.39 16.40
C ALA A 27 33.41 -26.11 15.94
N GLU A 28 32.09 -26.09 16.04
CA GLU A 28 31.27 -24.88 16.07
C GLU A 28 31.52 -24.15 17.40
N ALA A 29 31.67 -22.83 17.36
CA ALA A 29 31.93 -22.02 18.56
C ALA A 29 30.73 -22.08 19.52
N PRO A 30 30.95 -22.06 20.86
CA PRO A 30 29.85 -22.11 21.82
C PRO A 30 29.07 -20.80 21.77
N ALA A 31 27.78 -20.87 21.40
CA ALA A 31 26.82 -19.82 21.67
C ALA A 31 26.72 -19.64 23.19
N GLU A 32 26.71 -18.39 23.68
CA GLU A 32 26.38 -18.14 25.08
C GLU A 32 24.98 -18.71 25.37
N PRO A 33 24.77 -19.36 26.53
CA PRO A 33 23.47 -19.90 26.88
C PRO A 33 22.48 -18.73 27.06
N MET A 34 21.39 -18.73 26.28
CA MET A 34 20.25 -17.83 26.46
C MET A 34 19.76 -17.90 27.91
N SER A 35 19.34 -16.77 28.48
CA SER A 35 18.74 -16.77 29.83
C SER A 35 17.43 -17.55 29.83
N ASP A 36 17.06 -18.15 30.95
CA ASP A 36 15.77 -18.86 31.08
C ASP A 36 14.57 -17.93 30.78
N GLU A 37 14.74 -16.63 31.06
CA GLU A 37 13.77 -15.56 30.78
C GLU A 37 13.65 -15.29 29.27
N GLU A 38 14.76 -15.26 28.53
CA GLU A 38 14.76 -15.12 27.07
C GLU A 38 14.15 -16.35 26.40
N VAL A 39 14.47 -17.56 26.89
CA VAL A 39 13.89 -18.81 26.37
C VAL A 39 12.37 -18.82 26.57
N GLN A 40 11.88 -18.40 27.74
CA GLN A 40 10.46 -18.34 28.02
C GLN A 40 9.76 -17.30 27.13
N ALA A 41 10.33 -16.10 26.98
CA ALA A 41 9.74 -15.05 26.14
C ALA A 41 9.71 -15.44 24.65
N LYS A 42 10.71 -16.19 24.15
CA LYS A 42 10.68 -16.76 22.80
C LYS A 42 9.61 -17.84 22.64
N ALA A 43 9.42 -18.68 23.66
CA ALA A 43 8.37 -19.69 23.66
C ALA A 43 6.98 -19.06 23.67
N ASP A 44 6.76 -18.05 24.52
CA ASP A 44 5.49 -17.32 24.62
C ASP A 44 5.17 -16.61 23.29
N LEU A 45 6.16 -15.95 22.69
CA LEU A 45 6.01 -15.31 21.37
C LEU A 45 5.66 -16.33 20.28
N LEU A 46 6.34 -17.48 20.25
CA LEU A 46 6.07 -18.52 19.26
C LEU A 46 4.67 -19.10 19.42
N VAL A 47 4.23 -19.34 20.66
CA VAL A 47 2.87 -19.84 20.95
C VAL A 47 1.82 -18.82 20.49
N ALA A 48 1.97 -17.55 20.86
CA ALA A 48 1.06 -16.50 20.44
C ALA A 48 1.01 -16.35 18.91
N MET A 49 2.16 -16.40 18.23
CA MET A 49 2.23 -16.34 16.77
C MET A 49 1.58 -17.55 16.07
N ASN A 50 1.74 -18.75 16.62
CA ASN A 50 1.09 -19.94 16.07
C ASN A 50 -0.44 -19.91 16.30
N LEU A 51 -0.89 -19.50 17.48
CA LEU A 51 -2.32 -19.36 17.77
C LEU A 51 -2.98 -18.29 16.89
N MET A 52 -2.28 -17.19 16.58
CA MET A 52 -2.75 -16.22 15.58
C MET A 52 -2.89 -16.84 14.18
N GLU A 53 -1.99 -17.73 13.78
CA GLU A 53 -2.07 -18.44 12.49
C GLU A 53 -3.23 -19.43 12.47
N GLU A 54 -3.46 -20.15 13.57
CA GLU A 54 -4.60 -21.07 13.74
C GLU A 54 -5.95 -20.33 13.74
N ILE A 55 -6.04 -19.15 14.34
CA ILE A 55 -7.25 -18.31 14.28
C ILE A 55 -7.50 -17.80 12.85
N ALA A 56 -6.43 -17.52 12.09
CA ALA A 56 -6.50 -17.01 10.72
C ALA A 56 -6.83 -18.10 9.68
N ASP A 57 -6.38 -19.33 9.90
CA ASP A 57 -6.60 -20.48 9.00
C ASP A 57 -6.79 -21.77 9.82
N PRO A 58 -7.96 -21.99 10.45
CA PRO A 58 -8.18 -23.09 11.39
C PRO A 58 -8.05 -24.45 10.70
N PRO A 59 -6.97 -25.23 10.94
CA PRO A 59 -6.83 -26.54 10.34
C PRO A 59 -7.50 -27.56 11.28
N PHE A 60 -8.62 -28.15 10.86
CA PHE A 60 -9.22 -29.36 11.46
C PHE A 60 -9.10 -29.46 12.99
N ALA A 61 -9.99 -28.81 13.74
CA ALA A 61 -10.13 -29.05 15.18
C ALA A 61 -10.40 -30.56 15.42
N VAL A 62 -9.53 -31.20 16.20
CA VAL A 62 -9.64 -32.63 16.56
C VAL A 62 -10.47 -32.81 17.84
N ASP A 63 -10.84 -31.72 18.53
CA ASP A 63 -11.65 -31.72 19.75
C ASP A 63 -12.76 -30.64 19.69
N PRO A 64 -14.03 -30.94 20.03
CA PRO A 64 -15.14 -29.98 19.99
C PRO A 64 -15.08 -28.84 21.02
N GLU A 65 -14.13 -28.88 21.96
CA GLU A 65 -13.90 -27.82 22.95
C GLU A 65 -12.92 -26.74 22.48
N ASP A 66 -12.23 -26.95 21.34
CA ASP A 66 -11.24 -26.04 20.73
C ASP A 66 -11.75 -25.39 19.41
N GLU A 67 -13.06 -25.33 19.18
CA GLU A 67 -13.62 -24.71 17.98
C GLU A 67 -13.42 -23.18 18.01
N VAL A 68 -12.66 -22.65 17.04
CA VAL A 68 -12.55 -21.20 16.80
C VAL A 68 -13.96 -20.64 16.54
N PRO A 69 -14.38 -19.56 17.25
CA PRO A 69 -15.68 -18.95 17.04
C PRO A 69 -15.95 -18.63 15.57
N THR A 70 -17.15 -18.95 15.10
CA THR A 70 -17.60 -18.59 13.76
C THR A 70 -18.04 -17.13 13.65
N ASP A 71 -18.33 -16.50 14.79
CA ASP A 71 -18.67 -15.10 14.88
C ASP A 71 -17.41 -14.23 14.64
N PRO A 72 -17.43 -13.29 13.68
CA PRO A 72 -16.25 -12.53 13.30
C PRO A 72 -15.76 -11.61 14.42
N VAL A 73 -16.65 -11.13 15.30
CA VAL A 73 -16.29 -10.27 16.44
C VAL A 73 -15.59 -11.08 17.53
N GLU A 74 -16.15 -12.24 17.90
CA GLU A 74 -15.54 -13.13 18.89
C GLU A 74 -14.18 -13.66 18.40
N ARG A 75 -14.08 -14.03 17.13
CA ARG A 75 -12.83 -14.45 16.49
C ARG A 75 -11.79 -13.33 16.50
N TYR A 76 -12.22 -12.11 16.20
CA TYR A 76 -11.35 -10.93 16.27
C TYR A 76 -10.89 -10.63 17.71
N ASP A 77 -11.72 -10.82 18.72
CA ASP A 77 -11.32 -10.61 20.13
C ASP A 77 -10.28 -11.62 20.60
N LEU A 78 -10.44 -12.89 20.22
CA LEU A 78 -9.41 -13.91 20.45
C LEU A 78 -8.11 -13.54 19.73
N PHE A 79 -8.20 -13.08 18.49
CA PHE A 79 -7.06 -12.63 17.70
C PHE A 79 -6.34 -11.45 18.38
N VAL A 80 -7.07 -10.43 18.85
CA VAL A 80 -6.50 -9.29 19.58
C VAL A 80 -5.78 -9.75 20.84
N GLY A 81 -6.37 -10.67 21.60
CA GLY A 81 -5.74 -11.23 22.79
C GLY A 81 -4.40 -11.92 22.50
N GLN A 82 -4.25 -12.60 21.35
CA GLN A 82 -2.98 -13.18 20.93
C GLN A 82 -1.97 -12.12 20.48
N VAL A 83 -2.42 -11.04 19.84
CA VAL A 83 -1.54 -9.91 19.49
C VAL A 83 -0.99 -9.23 20.74
N GLU A 84 -1.81 -9.02 21.77
CA GLU A 84 -1.38 -8.45 23.06
C GLU A 84 -0.34 -9.35 23.73
N GLN A 85 -0.55 -10.67 23.74
CA GLN A 85 0.43 -11.63 24.26
C GLN A 85 1.75 -11.62 23.48
N ALA A 86 1.69 -11.51 22.15
CA ALA A 86 2.89 -11.39 21.32
C ALA A 86 3.64 -10.07 21.57
N GLN A 87 2.92 -8.96 21.78
CA GLN A 87 3.54 -7.67 22.14
C GLN A 87 4.21 -7.72 23.52
N GLU A 88 3.56 -8.33 24.51
CA GLU A 88 4.12 -8.53 25.85
C GLU A 88 5.38 -9.41 25.79
N ALA A 89 5.35 -10.50 25.00
CA ALA A 89 6.51 -11.37 24.81
C ALA A 89 7.68 -10.64 24.11
N ILE A 90 7.40 -9.78 23.12
CA ILE A 90 8.43 -8.94 22.48
C ILE A 90 9.04 -7.95 23.48
N GLU A 91 8.25 -7.32 24.35
CA GLU A 91 8.80 -6.43 25.37
C GLU A 91 9.63 -7.21 26.41
N LYS A 92 9.20 -8.41 26.82
CA LYS A 92 10.00 -9.30 27.69
C LYS A 92 11.31 -9.74 27.02
N LEU A 93 11.32 -10.01 25.72
CA LEU A 93 12.56 -10.30 24.98
C LEU A 93 13.53 -9.12 25.03
N LYS A 94 13.01 -7.92 24.87
CA LYS A 94 13.78 -6.68 24.93
C LYS A 94 14.33 -6.45 26.34
N GLU A 95 13.55 -6.70 27.39
CA GLU A 95 13.99 -6.66 28.79
C GLU A 95 15.05 -7.73 29.11
N ALA A 96 14.92 -8.91 28.52
CA ALA A 96 15.87 -10.02 28.66
C ALA A 96 17.18 -9.83 27.88
N GLY A 97 17.30 -8.75 27.09
CA GLY A 97 18.53 -8.38 26.39
C GLY A 97 18.63 -8.83 24.93
N ALA A 98 17.51 -9.22 24.30
CA ALA A 98 17.46 -9.51 22.87
C ALA A 98 17.89 -8.28 22.04
N SER A 99 18.49 -8.53 20.87
CA SER A 99 19.01 -7.45 20.02
C SER A 99 17.90 -6.58 19.41
N ASP A 100 18.17 -5.29 19.20
CA ASP A 100 17.20 -4.39 18.55
C ASP A 100 16.78 -4.89 17.16
N GLU A 101 17.67 -5.57 16.43
CA GLU A 101 17.40 -6.21 15.13
C GLU A 101 16.40 -7.37 15.26
N GLU A 102 16.52 -8.17 16.32
CA GLU A 102 15.61 -9.27 16.63
C GLU A 102 14.24 -8.74 17.06
N ILE A 103 14.21 -7.71 17.92
CA ILE A 103 12.97 -7.02 18.30
C ILE A 103 12.28 -6.37 17.11
N GLU A 104 13.03 -5.71 16.22
CA GLU A 104 12.48 -5.13 14.99
C GLU A 104 11.94 -6.23 14.05
N ALA A 105 12.67 -7.34 13.91
CA ALA A 105 12.24 -8.47 13.10
C ALA A 105 10.94 -9.09 13.63
N HIS A 106 10.84 -9.33 14.95
CA HIS A 106 9.62 -9.86 15.58
C HIS A 106 8.46 -8.86 15.50
N THR A 107 8.71 -7.57 15.75
CA THR A 107 7.68 -6.52 15.61
C THR A 107 7.17 -6.42 14.17
N LYS A 108 8.06 -6.56 13.19
CA LYS A 108 7.71 -6.56 11.76
C LYS A 108 6.95 -7.82 11.37
N ALA A 109 7.33 -8.98 11.91
CA ALA A 109 6.62 -10.24 11.69
C ALA A 109 5.21 -10.19 12.27
N LEU A 110 5.06 -9.70 13.51
CA LEU A 110 3.77 -9.47 14.15
C LEU A 110 2.88 -8.57 13.29
N LYS A 111 3.39 -7.40 12.87
CA LYS A 111 2.65 -6.47 11.98
C LYS A 111 2.28 -7.11 10.65
N ALA A 112 3.16 -7.93 10.07
CA ALA A 112 2.85 -8.62 8.82
C ALA A 112 1.71 -9.64 9.01
N GLN A 113 1.68 -10.32 10.16
CA GLN A 113 0.67 -11.32 10.48
C GLN A 113 -0.69 -10.67 10.82
N THR A 114 -0.70 -9.58 11.61
CA THR A 114 -1.93 -8.82 11.87
C THR A 114 -2.52 -8.23 10.60
N LEU A 115 -1.65 -7.69 9.73
CA LEU A 115 -2.04 -7.20 8.43
C LEU A 115 -2.59 -8.32 7.52
N ALA A 116 -2.02 -9.52 7.57
CA ALA A 116 -2.47 -10.67 6.78
C ALA A 116 -3.86 -11.13 7.22
N TYR A 117 -4.08 -11.31 8.52
CA TYR A 117 -5.39 -11.69 9.08
C TYR A 117 -6.47 -10.68 8.71
N LEU A 118 -6.23 -9.39 8.95
CA LEU A 118 -7.23 -8.35 8.66
C LEU A 118 -7.49 -8.18 7.17
N ASN A 119 -6.51 -8.43 6.30
CA ASN A 119 -6.73 -8.46 4.86
C ASN A 119 -7.41 -9.75 4.36
N SER A 120 -7.47 -10.81 5.17
CA SER A 120 -8.23 -12.03 4.84
C SER A 120 -9.72 -11.92 5.17
N LEU A 121 -10.10 -11.01 6.08
CA LEU A 121 -11.48 -10.69 6.36
C LEU A 121 -12.12 -10.00 5.15
N ASP A 122 -13.38 -10.33 4.88
CA ASP A 122 -14.16 -9.61 3.87
C ASP A 122 -14.66 -8.26 4.40
N GLU A 123 -15.26 -7.45 3.54
CA GLU A 123 -15.72 -6.11 3.92
C GLU A 123 -16.85 -6.14 4.96
N ASP A 124 -17.67 -7.18 4.98
CA ASP A 124 -18.80 -7.26 5.89
C ASP A 124 -18.32 -7.67 7.29
N ASP A 125 -17.42 -8.66 7.38
CA ASP A 125 -16.69 -9.01 8.61
C ASP A 125 -15.97 -7.78 9.19
N LEU A 126 -15.24 -7.03 8.34
CA LEU A 126 -14.53 -5.83 8.78
C LEU A 126 -15.48 -4.74 9.31
N ARG A 127 -16.66 -4.57 8.70
CA ARG A 127 -17.65 -3.59 9.14
C ARG A 127 -18.28 -4.00 10.46
N GLU A 128 -18.69 -5.26 10.57
CA GLU A 128 -19.29 -5.83 11.78
C GLU A 128 -18.35 -5.73 12.98
N ILE A 129 -17.08 -6.10 12.79
CA ILE A 129 -16.06 -5.94 13.83
C ILE A 129 -15.87 -4.47 14.16
N ALA A 130 -15.74 -3.59 13.16
CA ALA A 130 -15.52 -2.17 13.40
C ALA A 130 -16.68 -1.54 14.20
N GLU A 131 -17.92 -1.84 13.83
CA GLU A 131 -19.12 -1.39 14.55
C GLU A 131 -19.12 -1.90 16.01
N ALA A 132 -18.85 -3.19 16.22
CA ALA A 132 -18.74 -3.77 17.56
C ALA A 132 -17.62 -3.14 18.40
N LYS A 133 -16.57 -2.60 17.76
CA LYS A 133 -15.48 -1.85 18.42
C LYS A 133 -15.72 -0.34 18.49
N GLY A 134 -16.92 0.13 18.15
CA GLY A 134 -17.35 1.52 18.29
C GLY A 134 -16.96 2.43 17.12
N PHE A 135 -16.66 1.87 15.95
CA PHE A 135 -16.48 2.64 14.73
C PHE A 135 -17.83 3.15 14.22
N GLU A 136 -17.96 4.45 14.04
CA GLU A 136 -19.20 5.04 13.52
C GLU A 136 -19.20 5.06 11.99
N HIS A 137 -20.28 4.57 11.39
CA HIS A 137 -20.56 4.52 9.95
C HIS A 137 -19.51 3.77 9.10
N PRO A 138 -19.21 2.49 9.40
CA PRO A 138 -18.18 1.72 8.70
C PRO A 138 -18.49 1.52 7.21
N ALA A 139 -19.76 1.60 6.78
CA ALA A 139 -20.14 1.48 5.37
C ALA A 139 -19.68 2.66 4.51
N LEU A 140 -19.26 3.78 5.11
CA LEU A 140 -18.76 4.97 4.40
C LEU A 140 -17.26 4.93 4.11
N LEU A 141 -16.59 3.83 4.43
CA LEU A 141 -15.19 3.59 4.11
C LEU A 141 -15.04 2.58 2.97
N GLY A 142 -13.85 2.52 2.38
CA GLY A 142 -13.58 1.56 1.29
C GLY A 142 -14.23 1.87 -0.06
N LEU A 143 -15.09 2.89 -0.14
CA LEU A 143 -15.91 3.24 -1.33
C LEU A 143 -15.12 3.43 -2.64
N SER A 144 -13.83 3.72 -2.59
CA SER A 144 -12.98 3.90 -3.78
C SER A 144 -12.52 2.58 -4.40
N GLY A 145 -12.56 1.47 -3.65
CA GLY A 145 -12.06 0.16 -4.07
C GLY A 145 -10.58 0.17 -4.50
N LYS A 146 -9.80 1.15 -4.04
CA LYS A 146 -8.37 1.30 -4.37
C LYS A 146 -7.53 1.17 -3.11
N GLY A 147 -6.60 0.22 -3.12
CA GLY A 147 -5.69 -0.02 -2.02
C GLY A 147 -6.32 -0.86 -0.91
N GLN A 148 -5.63 -0.94 0.23
CA GLN A 148 -6.08 -1.64 1.41
C GLN A 148 -7.34 -0.98 2.01
N HIS A 149 -8.31 -1.78 2.45
CA HIS A 149 -9.53 -1.26 3.07
C HIS A 149 -9.16 -0.44 4.32
N PRO A 150 -9.67 0.80 4.50
CA PRO A 150 -9.25 1.65 5.62
C PRO A 150 -9.51 1.02 7.00
N LEU A 151 -10.57 0.22 7.14
CA LEU A 151 -10.84 -0.49 8.40
C LEU A 151 -9.75 -1.50 8.77
N VAL A 152 -8.97 -2.03 7.82
CA VAL A 152 -7.83 -2.90 8.15
C VAL A 152 -6.81 -2.16 9.00
N HIS A 153 -6.46 -0.92 8.61
CA HIS A 153 -5.55 -0.10 9.41
C HIS A 153 -6.17 0.35 10.73
N TRP A 154 -7.49 0.63 10.74
CA TRP A 154 -8.19 1.06 11.95
C TRP A 154 -8.30 -0.06 13.00
N LEU A 155 -8.63 -1.27 12.55
CA LEU A 155 -8.75 -2.46 13.39
C LEU A 155 -7.40 -3.02 13.84
N ASP A 156 -6.29 -2.72 13.18
CA ASP A 156 -5.02 -3.40 13.49
C ASP A 156 -4.52 -3.15 14.93
N PRO A 157 -4.51 -4.17 15.82
CA PRO A 157 -4.07 -4.03 17.22
C PRO A 157 -2.54 -3.89 17.35
N ALA A 158 -1.78 -4.14 16.27
CA ALA A 158 -0.35 -3.85 16.24
C ALA A 158 -0.04 -2.34 16.24
N TYR A 159 -1.07 -1.50 16.06
CA TYR A 159 -1.01 -0.06 16.17
C TYR A 159 -1.77 0.44 17.40
N PRO A 160 -1.20 1.39 18.19
CA PRO A 160 -1.91 2.01 19.31
C PRO A 160 -3.25 2.61 18.85
N GLY A 161 -4.29 2.46 19.68
CA GLY A 161 -5.64 2.95 19.37
C GLY A 161 -5.72 4.47 19.15
N ASP A 162 -4.79 5.22 19.74
CA ASP A 162 -4.79 6.69 19.76
C ASP A 162 -3.96 7.35 18.63
N ILE A 163 -3.49 6.57 17.64
CA ILE A 163 -2.64 7.16 16.59
C ILE A 163 -3.45 8.08 15.65
N PRO A 164 -2.86 9.18 15.18
CA PRO A 164 -3.55 10.15 14.31
C PRO A 164 -4.12 9.54 13.02
N SER A 165 -3.55 8.46 12.49
CA SER A 165 -4.06 7.80 11.28
C SER A 165 -5.38 7.06 11.52
N LYS A 166 -5.59 6.45 12.69
CA LYS A 166 -6.88 5.82 13.03
C LYS A 166 -7.98 6.87 13.20
N ALA A 167 -7.68 7.97 13.91
CA ALA A 167 -8.60 9.10 14.05
C ALA A 167 -9.00 9.72 12.69
N LYS A 168 -8.06 9.83 11.74
CA LYS A 168 -8.36 10.32 10.38
C LYS A 168 -9.33 9.41 9.60
N ILE A 169 -9.30 8.11 9.84
CA ILE A 169 -10.19 7.15 9.19
C ILE A 169 -11.61 7.31 9.72
N GLN A 170 -11.79 7.41 11.04
CA GLN A 170 -13.08 7.73 11.67
C GLN A 170 -13.62 9.09 11.20
N ALA A 171 -12.78 10.13 11.22
CA ALA A 171 -13.17 11.46 10.75
C ALA A 171 -13.61 11.48 9.29
N ALA A 172 -13.01 10.64 8.43
CA ALA A 172 -13.42 10.52 7.03
C ALA A 172 -14.79 9.86 6.87
N ALA A 173 -15.13 8.85 7.67
CA ALA A 173 -16.47 8.25 7.69
C ALA A 173 -17.52 9.27 8.15
N LEU A 174 -17.24 9.99 9.24
CA LEU A 174 -18.13 11.03 9.78
C LEU A 174 -18.32 12.20 8.80
N SER A 175 -17.26 12.66 8.14
CA SER A 175 -17.36 13.69 7.09
C SER A 175 -18.32 13.27 5.98
N ARG A 176 -18.23 12.02 5.53
CA ARG A 176 -19.11 11.45 4.50
C ARG A 176 -20.55 11.32 4.99
N TYR A 177 -20.74 10.93 6.25
CA TYR A 177 -22.08 10.84 6.83
C TYR A 177 -22.74 12.22 6.85
N ASN A 178 -21.99 13.26 7.24
CA ASN A 178 -22.47 14.64 7.20
C ASN A 178 -22.77 15.12 5.77
N GLU A 179 -22.02 14.67 4.75
CA GLU A 179 -22.36 14.92 3.35
C GLU A 179 -23.72 14.28 2.97
N LEU A 180 -23.97 13.04 3.40
CA LEU A 180 -25.25 12.36 3.16
C LEU A 180 -26.42 13.03 3.88
N LEU A 181 -26.23 13.45 5.14
CA LEU A 181 -27.22 14.24 5.88
C LEU A 181 -27.51 15.58 5.21
N ALA A 182 -26.51 16.19 4.54
CA ALA A 182 -26.68 17.40 3.74
C ALA A 182 -27.38 17.15 2.39
N GLY A 183 -27.87 15.93 2.13
CA GLY A 183 -28.53 15.54 0.88
C GLY A 183 -27.57 15.38 -0.31
N LYS A 184 -26.24 15.31 -0.07
CA LYS A 184 -25.25 14.96 -1.08
C LYS A 184 -25.20 13.43 -1.21
N THR A 185 -24.43 12.94 -2.20
CA THR A 185 -24.16 11.51 -2.37
C THR A 185 -22.69 11.24 -2.14
N VAL A 186 -22.37 10.12 -1.50
CA VAL A 186 -21.00 9.70 -1.22
C VAL A 186 -20.75 8.37 -1.91
N GLY A 187 -19.83 8.33 -2.87
CA GLY A 187 -19.60 7.10 -3.66
C GLY A 187 -20.83 6.64 -4.46
N GLY A 188 -21.82 7.52 -4.68
CA GLY A 188 -23.10 7.20 -5.30
C GLY A 188 -24.19 6.71 -4.31
N MET A 189 -23.85 6.55 -3.03
CA MET A 189 -24.77 6.19 -1.94
C MET A 189 -25.54 7.44 -1.48
N THR A 190 -26.83 7.27 -1.18
CA THR A 190 -27.68 8.25 -0.51
C THR A 190 -27.79 7.96 0.99
N LEU A 191 -28.32 8.89 1.77
CA LEU A 191 -28.58 8.66 3.20
C LEU A 191 -29.53 7.47 3.44
N ALA A 192 -30.52 7.27 2.55
CA ALA A 192 -31.44 6.14 2.63
C ALA A 192 -30.71 4.81 2.40
N ASP A 193 -29.79 4.75 1.43
CA ASP A 193 -28.99 3.56 1.16
C ASP A 193 -28.08 3.23 2.35
N LEU A 194 -27.51 4.24 3.02
CA LEU A 194 -26.67 4.03 4.21
C LEU A 194 -27.47 3.41 5.36
N HIS A 195 -28.65 3.96 5.65
CA HIS A 195 -29.53 3.45 6.71
C HIS A 195 -30.05 2.03 6.41
N GLU A 196 -30.27 1.70 5.13
CA GLU A 196 -30.59 0.33 4.73
C GLU A 196 -29.41 -0.63 4.95
N ILE A 197 -28.18 -0.18 4.67
CA ILE A 197 -26.96 -0.97 4.84
C ILE A 197 -26.60 -1.16 6.32
N GLU A 198 -26.70 -0.11 7.13
CA GLU A 198 -26.33 -0.13 8.55
C GLU A 198 -27.50 -0.51 9.47
N GLY A 199 -28.71 -0.70 8.93
CA GLY A 199 -29.90 -1.02 9.72
C GLY A 199 -30.30 0.09 10.71
N THR A 200 -29.91 1.34 10.45
CA THR A 200 -30.13 2.49 11.33
C THR A 200 -31.31 3.34 10.88
N GLU A 201 -31.94 4.08 11.81
CA GLU A 201 -33.00 5.05 11.49
C GLU A 201 -32.44 6.48 11.38
N PRO A 202 -33.03 7.37 10.55
CA PRO A 202 -32.61 8.76 10.46
C PRO A 202 -32.69 9.47 11.81
N PRO A 203 -31.69 10.29 12.17
CA PRO A 203 -31.69 11.00 13.44
C PRO A 203 -32.88 11.96 13.55
N VAL A 204 -33.66 11.80 14.62
CA VAL A 204 -34.80 12.67 14.94
C VAL A 204 -34.29 13.96 15.59
N SER A 205 -34.63 15.13 15.05
CA SER A 205 -34.11 16.41 15.54
C SER A 205 -34.68 16.78 16.91
N GLY A 206 -33.86 16.75 17.97
CA GLY A 206 -34.17 17.30 19.29
C GLY A 206 -33.30 18.51 19.60
N GLY A 207 -33.69 19.70 19.15
CA GLY A 207 -32.98 20.95 19.48
C GLY A 207 -33.44 21.57 20.80
N VAL A 208 -32.66 22.51 21.34
CA VAL A 208 -32.93 23.21 22.60
C VAL A 208 -33.61 24.57 22.36
N TRP A 209 -33.43 25.18 21.19
CA TRP A 209 -34.03 26.45 20.79
C TRP A 209 -35.28 26.21 19.92
N LYS A 210 -36.48 26.45 20.47
CA LYS A 210 -37.72 26.41 19.68
C LYS A 210 -37.72 27.55 18.65
N ALA A 211 -37.66 27.19 17.37
CA ALA A 211 -37.55 28.12 16.25
C ALA A 211 -38.69 27.95 15.25
N THR A 212 -39.10 29.05 14.62
CA THR A 212 -39.99 29.06 13.46
C THR A 212 -39.22 28.77 12.16
N PRO A 213 -39.88 28.34 11.07
CA PRO A 213 -39.21 28.12 9.78
C PRO A 213 -38.43 29.34 9.26
N ASP A 214 -38.97 30.55 9.44
CA ASP A 214 -38.33 31.81 9.04
C ASP A 214 -37.06 32.10 9.88
N GLU A 215 -37.09 31.77 11.17
CA GLU A 215 -35.93 31.90 12.06
C GLU A 215 -34.84 30.88 11.73
N VAL A 216 -35.21 29.66 11.34
CA VAL A 216 -34.27 28.65 10.84
C VAL A 216 -33.62 29.11 9.54
N ALA A 217 -34.41 29.62 8.59
CA ALA A 217 -33.89 30.17 7.33
C ALA A 217 -32.94 31.36 7.57
N SER A 218 -33.31 32.26 8.48
CA SER A 218 -32.46 33.39 8.88
C SER A 218 -31.16 32.93 9.55
N SER A 219 -31.22 31.89 10.39
CA SER A 219 -30.04 31.31 11.03
C SER A 219 -29.12 30.61 10.02
N ALA A 220 -29.67 29.92 9.02
CA ALA A 220 -28.90 29.33 7.92
C ALA A 220 -28.21 30.41 7.07
N GLN A 221 -28.90 31.50 6.75
CA GLN A 221 -28.28 32.65 6.06
C GLN A 221 -27.16 33.30 6.89
N ALA A 222 -27.32 33.38 8.22
CA ALA A 222 -26.29 33.89 9.10
C ALA A 222 -25.03 33.01 9.09
N VAL A 223 -25.17 31.68 9.00
CA VAL A 223 -24.04 30.76 8.79
C VAL A 223 -23.32 31.10 7.49
N THR A 224 -24.04 31.18 6.36
CA THR A 224 -23.43 31.53 5.06
C THR A 224 -22.69 32.88 5.11
N ALA A 225 -23.31 33.92 5.65
CA ALA A 225 -22.70 35.25 5.75
C ALA A 225 -21.45 35.25 6.65
N SER A 226 -21.45 34.46 7.73
CA SER A 226 -20.30 34.34 8.62
C SER A 226 -19.12 33.60 7.97
N ILE A 227 -19.41 32.60 7.12
CA ILE A 227 -18.39 31.90 6.31
C ILE A 227 -17.75 32.86 5.31
N ASP A 228 -18.55 33.71 4.65
CA ASP A 228 -18.01 34.73 3.74
C ASP A 228 -17.12 35.74 4.50
N ALA A 229 -17.55 36.19 5.67
CA ALA A 229 -16.76 37.07 6.52
C ALA A 229 -15.43 36.42 6.96
N TRP A 230 -15.45 35.14 7.33
CA TRP A 230 -14.25 34.35 7.62
C TRP A 230 -13.33 34.23 6.40
N ASN A 231 -13.90 33.96 5.23
CA ASN A 231 -13.17 33.83 3.97
C ASN A 231 -12.54 35.14 3.50
N GLU A 232 -13.10 36.29 3.85
CA GLU A 232 -12.47 37.60 3.63
C GLU A 232 -11.43 37.92 4.69
N ALA A 233 -11.73 37.68 5.97
CA ALA A 233 -10.80 37.95 7.08
C ALA A 233 -9.49 37.16 6.93
N LYS A 234 -9.53 35.93 6.41
CA LYS A 234 -8.31 35.14 6.18
C LYS A 234 -7.39 35.66 5.08
N LYS A 235 -7.86 36.58 4.22
CA LYS A 235 -7.04 37.20 3.17
C LYS A 235 -6.20 38.36 3.69
N THR A 236 -6.44 38.85 4.91
CA THR A 236 -5.77 40.01 5.48
C THR A 236 -4.58 39.60 6.35
N TYR A 237 -3.52 40.41 6.34
CA TYR A 237 -2.25 40.14 7.04
C TYR A 237 -1.91 41.26 8.04
N GLY A 238 -1.20 40.91 9.12
CA GLY A 238 -0.75 41.83 10.17
C GLY A 238 -1.53 41.71 11.50
N PRO A 239 -1.15 42.49 12.53
CA PRO A 239 -1.72 42.37 13.88
C PRO A 239 -3.22 42.70 13.94
N GLN A 240 -3.67 43.77 13.26
CA GLN A 240 -5.10 44.12 13.19
C GLN A 240 -5.93 43.08 12.42
N ALA A 241 -5.32 42.35 11.48
CA ALA A 241 -5.97 41.26 10.78
C ALA A 241 -6.19 40.03 11.69
N GLN A 242 -5.37 39.86 12.73
CA GLN A 242 -5.53 38.75 13.69
C GLN A 242 -6.82 38.89 14.49
N GLU A 243 -7.10 40.08 15.04
CA GLU A 243 -8.35 40.35 15.77
C GLU A 243 -9.58 40.15 14.86
N GLN A 244 -9.49 40.59 13.60
CA GLN A 244 -10.56 40.40 12.62
C GLN A 244 -10.81 38.92 12.30
N ARG A 245 -9.75 38.11 12.16
CA ARG A 245 -9.88 36.66 11.97
C ARG A 245 -10.49 35.99 13.20
N ALA A 246 -10.01 36.32 14.39
CA ALA A 246 -10.54 35.77 15.63
C ALA A 246 -12.04 36.07 15.79
N GLU A 247 -12.47 37.32 15.53
CA GLU A 247 -13.87 37.73 15.58
C GLU A 247 -14.73 37.03 14.51
N ALA A 248 -14.21 36.91 13.29
CA ALA A 248 -14.91 36.20 12.21
C ALA A 248 -15.07 34.70 12.52
N LEU A 249 -14.04 34.06 13.09
CA LEU A 249 -14.10 32.67 13.55
C LEU A 249 -15.15 32.51 14.66
N HIS A 250 -15.10 33.36 15.69
CA HIS A 250 -16.07 33.35 16.78
C HIS A 250 -17.51 33.51 16.24
N THR A 251 -17.73 34.45 15.32
CA THR A 251 -19.04 34.69 14.70
C THR A 251 -19.54 33.48 13.91
N MET A 252 -18.65 32.82 13.16
CA MET A 252 -18.99 31.63 12.38
C MET A 252 -19.38 30.45 13.28
N LEU A 253 -18.61 30.17 14.33
CA LEU A 253 -18.92 29.10 15.27
C LEU A 253 -20.21 29.37 16.05
N ALA A 254 -20.45 30.63 16.44
CA ALA A 254 -21.69 31.03 17.12
C ALA A 254 -22.92 30.87 16.20
N ALA A 255 -22.80 31.20 14.92
CA ALA A 255 -23.88 31.02 13.94
C ALA A 255 -24.21 29.54 13.72
N GLU A 256 -23.18 28.69 13.59
CA GLU A 256 -23.34 27.23 13.51
C GLU A 256 -24.02 26.68 14.76
N GLN A 257 -23.51 27.01 15.95
CA GLN A 257 -24.07 26.59 17.24
C GLN A 257 -25.56 26.95 17.36
N LYS A 258 -25.92 28.17 16.94
CA LYS A 258 -27.32 28.63 16.99
C LYS A 258 -28.22 27.76 16.11
N LEU A 259 -27.83 27.51 14.86
CA LEU A 259 -28.60 26.66 13.96
C LEU A 259 -28.63 25.20 14.43
N ALA A 260 -27.50 24.67 14.91
CA ALA A 260 -27.42 23.31 15.47
C ALA A 260 -28.38 23.12 16.65
N SER A 261 -28.57 24.16 17.47
CA SER A 261 -29.50 24.15 18.60
C SER A 261 -30.99 24.28 18.23
N ALA A 262 -31.33 24.61 16.98
CA ALA A 262 -32.70 24.86 16.56
C ALA A 262 -33.58 23.60 16.65
N ASP A 263 -34.82 23.76 17.08
CA ASP A 263 -35.88 22.78 17.08
C ASP A 263 -37.11 23.37 16.40
N CYS A 264 -37.43 22.84 15.23
CA CYS A 264 -38.53 23.28 14.40
C CYS A 264 -39.25 22.04 13.84
N PRO A 265 -40.23 21.50 14.59
CA PRO A 265 -40.97 20.29 14.17
C PRO A 265 -41.66 20.44 12.81
N GLU A 266 -42.00 21.68 12.42
CA GLU A 266 -42.64 22.01 11.14
C GLU A 266 -41.73 21.75 9.93
N LEU A 267 -40.41 21.78 10.11
CA LEU A 267 -39.43 21.53 9.04
C LEU A 267 -39.00 20.06 8.95
N GLY A 268 -39.18 19.25 10.00
CA GLY A 268 -38.84 17.83 9.98
C GLY A 268 -37.43 17.55 9.41
N GLU A 269 -37.37 16.73 8.35
CA GLU A 269 -36.12 16.38 7.65
C GLU A 269 -35.38 17.59 7.05
N ASP A 270 -36.09 18.65 6.66
CA ASP A 270 -35.46 19.86 6.10
C ASP A 270 -34.61 20.60 7.15
N LEU A 271 -34.98 20.52 8.44
CA LEU A 271 -34.16 21.06 9.52
C LEU A 271 -32.89 20.25 9.72
N THR A 272 -32.99 18.92 9.69
CA THR A 272 -31.82 18.02 9.78
C THR A 272 -30.86 18.28 8.63
N LYS A 273 -31.39 18.43 7.42
CA LYS A 273 -30.62 18.79 6.24
C LYS A 273 -29.95 20.16 6.38
N ALA A 274 -30.68 21.19 6.81
CA ALA A 274 -30.12 22.54 6.99
C ALA A 274 -28.98 22.57 8.04
N LYS A 275 -29.13 21.83 9.14
CA LYS A 275 -28.06 21.68 10.16
C LYS A 275 -26.83 20.98 9.58
N ALA A 276 -27.03 19.91 8.82
CA ALA A 276 -25.94 19.16 8.19
C ALA A 276 -25.22 19.97 7.10
N GLU A 277 -25.97 20.71 6.26
CA GLU A 277 -25.41 21.63 5.26
C GLU A 277 -24.56 22.72 5.92
N ALA A 278 -25.05 23.32 7.00
CA ALA A 278 -24.31 24.33 7.77
C ALA A 278 -23.03 23.75 8.37
N LYS A 279 -23.10 22.58 9.02
CA LYS A 279 -21.93 21.88 9.55
C LYS A 279 -20.90 21.61 8.44
N SER A 280 -21.35 21.03 7.32
CA SER A 280 -20.50 20.71 6.17
C SER A 280 -19.81 21.95 5.59
N ALA A 281 -20.53 23.07 5.48
CA ALA A 281 -19.99 24.32 4.96
C ALA A 281 -18.95 24.95 5.91
N VAL A 282 -19.17 24.87 7.22
CA VAL A 282 -18.20 25.31 8.23
C VAL A 282 -16.95 24.41 8.22
N ASP A 283 -17.13 23.09 8.13
CA ASP A 283 -16.02 22.13 8.02
C ASP A 283 -15.16 22.43 6.78
N GLU A 284 -15.78 22.69 5.64
CA GLU A 284 -15.07 23.08 4.40
C GLU A 284 -14.31 24.42 4.57
N ALA A 285 -14.95 25.42 5.18
CA ALA A 285 -14.34 26.73 5.43
C ALA A 285 -13.12 26.65 6.37
N LEU A 286 -13.15 25.75 7.35
CA LEU A 286 -12.04 25.47 8.25
C LEU A 286 -10.94 24.67 7.54
N ASN A 287 -11.27 23.59 6.82
CA ASN A 287 -10.28 22.70 6.19
C ASN A 287 -9.42 23.37 5.11
N HIS A 288 -9.94 24.36 4.40
CA HIS A 288 -9.19 25.09 3.36
C HIS A 288 -8.25 26.16 3.92
N THR A 289 -8.04 26.25 5.24
CA THR A 289 -7.24 27.30 5.84
C THR A 289 -6.50 26.80 7.08
N TYR A 290 -5.24 27.22 7.21
CA TYR A 290 -4.50 26.96 8.44
C TYR A 290 -5.03 27.87 9.56
N VAL A 291 -5.62 27.27 10.60
CA VAL A 291 -6.15 28.00 11.76
C VAL A 291 -5.03 28.19 12.79
N HIS A 292 -4.52 29.42 12.90
CA HIS A 292 -3.44 29.74 13.82
C HIS A 292 -3.92 29.70 15.28
N ALA A 293 -3.08 29.20 16.20
CA ALA A 293 -3.38 29.23 17.64
C ALA A 293 -3.78 30.62 18.14
N LYS A 294 -3.10 31.65 17.65
CA LYS A 294 -3.37 33.07 17.93
C LYS A 294 -4.74 33.57 17.48
N ASP A 295 -5.32 32.99 16.43
CA ASP A 295 -6.66 33.37 15.96
C ASP A 295 -7.75 32.75 16.85
N VAL A 296 -7.47 31.60 17.48
CA VAL A 296 -8.41 30.88 18.37
C VAL A 296 -8.25 31.31 19.84
N GLN A 297 -7.16 31.99 20.20
CA GLN A 297 -6.83 32.32 21.60
C GLN A 297 -7.97 32.99 22.38
N PRO A 298 -8.73 33.97 21.84
CA PRO A 298 -9.85 34.57 22.56
C PRO A 298 -10.96 33.55 22.90
N LEU A 299 -11.28 32.66 21.96
CA LEU A 299 -12.25 31.57 22.16
C LEU A 299 -11.78 30.59 23.24
N VAL A 300 -10.49 30.21 23.21
CA VAL A 300 -9.90 29.31 24.21
C VAL A 300 -9.98 29.93 25.61
N GLN A 301 -9.67 31.22 25.76
CA GLN A 301 -9.75 31.91 27.04
C GLN A 301 -11.18 31.94 27.58
N GLN A 302 -12.16 32.17 26.70
CA GLN A 302 -13.57 32.11 27.08
C GLN A 302 -14.00 30.70 27.48
N ALA A 303 -13.57 29.68 26.74
CA ALA A 303 -13.90 28.28 27.01
C ALA A 303 -13.22 27.74 28.28
N LEU A 304 -12.01 28.20 28.60
CA LEU A 304 -11.37 27.95 29.90
C LEU A 304 -12.15 28.61 31.04
N ALA A 305 -12.56 29.88 30.87
CA ALA A 305 -13.31 30.62 31.88
C ALA A 305 -14.71 30.05 32.15
N SER A 306 -15.34 29.45 31.13
CA SER A 306 -16.64 28.78 31.26
C SER A 306 -16.54 27.33 31.75
N GLY A 307 -15.33 26.76 31.82
CA GLY A 307 -15.09 25.35 32.14
C GLY A 307 -15.43 24.38 31.00
N GLN A 308 -15.62 24.89 29.77
CA GLN A 308 -15.80 24.07 28.58
C GLN A 308 -14.49 23.36 28.16
N LEU A 309 -13.34 23.96 28.45
CA LEU A 309 -12.01 23.36 28.28
C LEU A 309 -11.29 23.26 29.61
N SER A 310 -10.49 22.20 29.77
CA SER A 310 -9.43 22.09 30.76
C SER A 310 -8.14 22.77 30.29
N GLU A 311 -7.24 23.08 31.22
CA GLU A 311 -5.92 23.65 30.91
C GLU A 311 -5.08 22.70 30.04
N THR A 312 -5.13 21.40 30.31
CA THR A 312 -4.44 20.39 29.48
C THR A 312 -4.93 20.43 28.03
N GLU A 313 -6.24 20.43 27.79
CA GLU A 313 -6.81 20.50 26.44
C GLU A 313 -6.42 21.80 25.74
N ALA A 314 -6.52 22.94 26.44
CA ALA A 314 -6.22 24.26 25.89
C ALA A 314 -4.76 24.42 25.46
N MET A 315 -3.81 23.90 26.23
CA MET A 315 -2.39 24.14 26.01
C MET A 315 -1.73 23.18 25.02
N HIS A 316 -2.27 21.97 24.83
CA HIS A 316 -1.59 20.90 24.09
C HIS A 316 -2.20 20.59 22.72
N LEU A 317 -3.34 21.20 22.38
CA LEU A 317 -4.01 21.03 21.10
C LEU A 317 -3.74 22.19 20.15
N GLY A 318 -3.73 21.90 18.85
CA GLY A 318 -3.59 22.90 17.80
C GLY A 318 -4.91 23.66 17.55
N GLY A 319 -4.84 24.78 16.83
CA GLY A 319 -6.02 25.64 16.58
C GLY A 319 -7.25 24.91 16.05
N HIS A 320 -7.08 24.07 15.02
CA HIS A 320 -8.17 23.23 14.48
C HIS A 320 -8.76 22.25 15.50
N GLN A 321 -7.91 21.62 16.30
CA GLN A 321 -8.31 20.63 17.30
C GLN A 321 -9.10 21.29 18.44
N LEU A 322 -8.69 22.50 18.84
CA LEU A 322 -9.40 23.30 19.83
C LEU A 322 -10.76 23.75 19.31
N VAL A 323 -10.84 24.19 18.06
CA VAL A 323 -12.12 24.54 17.41
C VAL A 323 -13.05 23.33 17.37
N ALA A 324 -12.55 22.16 17.00
CA ALA A 324 -13.34 20.92 17.02
C ALA A 324 -13.87 20.61 18.43
N LEU A 325 -13.03 20.69 19.47
CA LEU A 325 -13.47 20.40 20.84
C LEU A 325 -14.53 21.38 21.37
N MET A 326 -14.52 22.63 20.90
CA MET A 326 -15.48 23.66 21.30
C MET A 326 -16.79 23.63 20.52
N ARG A 327 -16.86 22.87 19.41
CA ARG A 327 -18.05 22.80 18.56
C ARG A 327 -19.03 21.73 19.07
N PRO A 328 -20.33 22.04 19.13
CA PRO A 328 -21.36 21.10 19.58
C PRO A 328 -21.66 20.02 18.53
N SER A 329 -21.26 20.28 17.29
CA SER A 329 -21.48 19.43 16.12
C SER A 329 -20.35 18.43 15.92
N THR A 330 -19.37 18.42 16.82
CA THR A 330 -18.26 17.46 16.85
C THR A 330 -18.74 16.18 17.54
N PRO A 331 -18.59 15.00 16.91
CA PRO A 331 -18.98 13.72 17.50
C PRO A 331 -18.23 13.44 18.81
N GLU A 332 -18.91 12.79 19.76
CA GLU A 332 -18.35 12.51 21.09
C GLU A 332 -17.09 11.65 21.02
N SER A 333 -17.03 10.69 20.08
CA SER A 333 -15.84 9.86 19.83
C SER A 333 -14.61 10.68 19.43
N GLU A 334 -14.79 11.71 18.60
CA GLU A 334 -13.75 12.66 18.22
C GLU A 334 -13.33 13.51 19.43
N VAL A 335 -14.30 13.99 20.22
CA VAL A 335 -14.03 14.75 21.45
C VAL A 335 -13.14 13.92 22.40
N GLN A 336 -13.50 12.68 22.70
CA GLN A 336 -12.71 11.82 23.59
C GLN A 336 -11.31 11.55 23.04
N SER A 337 -11.19 11.32 21.73
CA SER A 337 -9.90 11.11 21.06
C SER A 337 -8.99 12.35 21.18
N LEU A 338 -9.55 13.55 21.05
CA LEU A 338 -8.82 14.81 21.20
C LEU A 338 -8.37 15.04 22.64
N LYS A 339 -9.19 14.67 23.63
CA LYS A 339 -8.82 14.74 25.06
C LYS A 339 -7.67 13.80 25.39
N ALA A 340 -7.72 12.55 24.91
CA ALA A 340 -6.63 11.59 25.07
C ALA A 340 -5.34 12.09 24.41
N LEU A 341 -5.44 12.68 23.21
CA LEU A 341 -4.29 13.27 22.52
C LEU A 341 -3.66 14.43 23.31
N ALA A 342 -4.47 15.28 23.96
CA ALA A 342 -3.97 16.36 24.81
C ALA A 342 -3.15 15.81 25.99
N ALA A 343 -3.66 14.78 26.68
CA ALA A 343 -2.96 14.12 27.78
C ALA A 343 -1.63 13.47 27.32
N LYS A 344 -1.65 12.78 26.17
CA LYS A 344 -0.43 12.20 25.58
C LYS A 344 0.63 13.25 25.27
N ARG A 345 0.22 14.38 24.70
CA ARG A 345 1.15 15.48 24.36
C ARG A 345 1.76 16.14 25.58
N GLN A 346 1.00 16.23 26.67
CA GLN A 346 1.52 16.65 27.97
C GLN A 346 2.62 15.70 28.47
N GLU A 347 2.39 14.38 28.34
CA GLU A 347 3.40 13.37 28.69
C GLU A 347 4.64 13.45 27.79
N GLN A 348 4.46 13.65 26.47
CA GLN A 348 5.58 13.82 25.52
C GLN A 348 6.49 14.99 25.91
N LEU A 349 5.91 16.11 26.34
CA LEU A 349 6.68 17.27 26.83
C LEU A 349 7.43 16.93 28.12
N ALA A 350 6.79 16.26 29.08
CA ALA A 350 7.44 15.84 30.32
C ALA A 350 8.62 14.90 30.06
N ASN A 351 8.46 13.93 29.16
CA ASN A 351 9.52 12.99 28.76
C ASN A 351 10.66 13.71 28.03
N LEU A 352 10.33 14.64 27.13
CA LEU A 352 11.33 15.46 26.45
C LEU A 352 12.16 16.27 27.46
N ASP A 353 11.51 16.95 28.40
CA ASP A 353 12.23 17.77 29.39
C ASP A 353 13.10 16.91 30.32
N ALA A 354 12.61 15.75 30.75
CA ALA A 354 13.39 14.81 31.56
C ALA A 354 14.62 14.29 30.80
N GLY A 355 14.44 13.84 29.55
CA GLY A 355 15.54 13.35 28.70
C GLY A 355 16.54 14.45 28.36
N TYR A 356 16.05 15.66 28.07
CA TYR A 356 16.89 16.82 27.78
C TYR A 356 17.68 17.27 29.01
N ALA A 357 17.08 17.27 30.21
CA ALA A 357 17.78 17.54 31.46
C ALA A 357 18.91 16.53 31.71
N ALA A 358 18.65 15.23 31.49
CA ALA A 358 19.66 14.18 31.57
C ALA A 358 20.79 14.36 30.53
N HIS A 359 20.45 14.79 29.31
CA HIS A 359 21.44 15.09 28.28
C HIS A 359 22.33 16.27 28.68
N VAL A 360 21.74 17.39 29.08
CA VAL A 360 22.45 18.64 29.43
C VAL A 360 23.39 18.45 30.63
N ALA A 361 23.07 17.56 31.57
CA ALA A 361 23.97 17.22 32.68
C ALA A 361 25.34 16.69 32.21
N MET A 362 25.37 16.00 31.07
CA MET A 362 26.56 15.39 30.47
C MET A 362 27.10 16.20 29.27
N ALA A 363 26.23 16.96 28.61
CA ALA A 363 26.48 17.73 27.40
C ALA A 363 25.80 19.11 27.51
N PRO A 364 26.37 20.05 28.28
CA PRO A 364 25.70 21.30 28.63
C PRO A 364 25.46 22.26 27.45
N GLY A 365 26.14 22.04 26.32
CA GLY A 365 26.07 22.89 25.12
C GLY A 365 26.73 24.27 25.32
N GLY A 366 26.65 25.13 24.29
CA GLY A 366 27.11 26.53 24.36
C GLY A 366 28.61 26.69 24.60
N ASP A 367 29.43 26.23 23.64
CA ASP A 367 30.91 26.21 23.68
C ASP A 367 31.55 25.42 24.84
N GLN A 368 30.76 24.87 25.77
CA GLN A 368 31.24 24.02 26.84
C GLN A 368 31.55 22.61 26.33
N PRO A 369 32.69 22.01 26.71
CA PRO A 369 33.04 20.66 26.29
C PRO A 369 32.11 19.62 26.93
N LEU A 370 31.97 18.47 26.27
CA LEU A 370 31.29 17.30 26.84
C LEU A 370 31.90 16.91 28.19
N ASN A 371 31.02 16.74 29.18
CA ASN A 371 31.34 16.35 30.55
C ASN A 371 31.10 14.85 30.79
N LEU A 372 31.52 14.02 29.84
CA LEU A 372 31.42 12.56 29.98
C LEU A 372 32.55 12.03 30.88
N PRO A 373 32.27 11.06 31.76
CA PRO A 373 33.29 10.44 32.62
C PRO A 373 34.37 9.75 31.76
N PRO A 374 35.64 9.70 32.20
CA PRO A 374 36.67 8.91 31.52
C PRO A 374 36.20 7.48 31.25
N ALA A 375 36.35 7.02 30.00
CA ALA A 375 35.73 5.75 29.57
C ALA A 375 36.25 4.50 30.33
N GLY A 376 37.41 4.60 30.98
CA GLY A 376 38.01 3.52 31.76
C GLY A 376 37.59 3.48 33.23
N ASP A 377 36.79 4.44 33.70
CA ASP A 377 36.33 4.46 35.09
C ASP A 377 35.24 3.39 35.32
N PRO A 378 35.13 2.82 36.55
CA PRO A 378 34.08 1.85 36.86
C PRO A 378 32.69 2.42 36.58
N GLY A 379 31.87 1.70 35.79
CA GLY A 379 30.52 2.13 35.41
C GLY A 379 30.45 3.21 34.31
N ALA A 380 31.59 3.78 33.89
CA ALA A 380 31.62 4.80 32.85
C ALA A 380 31.18 4.27 31.47
N PRO A 381 31.56 3.06 31.01
CA PRO A 381 31.09 2.54 29.74
C PRO A 381 29.56 2.51 29.60
N GLN A 382 28.87 2.03 30.64
CA GLN A 382 27.41 1.98 30.70
C GLN A 382 26.81 3.39 30.71
N ALA A 383 27.37 4.31 31.50
CA ALA A 383 26.91 5.69 31.55
C ALA A 383 27.07 6.43 30.21
N ILE A 384 28.18 6.20 29.50
CA ILE A 384 28.43 6.79 28.18
C ILE A 384 27.50 6.19 27.12
N ALA A 385 27.27 4.87 27.17
CA ALA A 385 26.34 4.19 26.27
C ALA A 385 24.90 4.69 26.50
N ALA A 386 24.45 4.77 27.75
CA ALA A 386 23.14 5.30 28.12
C ALA A 386 22.97 6.77 27.68
N TRP A 387 23.99 7.60 27.87
CA TRP A 387 23.98 8.98 27.36
C TRP A 387 23.86 9.03 25.83
N ALA A 388 24.58 8.17 25.11
CA ALA A 388 24.56 8.15 23.64
C ALA A 388 23.17 7.76 23.11
N LYS A 389 22.51 6.79 23.73
CA LYS A 389 21.11 6.43 23.43
C LYS A 389 20.16 7.58 23.74
N ASN A 390 20.22 8.12 24.97
CA ASN A 390 19.39 9.26 25.39
C ASN A 390 19.55 10.49 24.48
N ALA A 391 20.75 10.77 23.97
CA ALA A 391 20.97 11.87 23.03
C ALA A 391 20.24 11.66 21.68
N GLY A 392 20.15 10.42 21.22
CA GLY A 392 19.31 10.04 20.07
C GLY A 392 17.83 10.20 20.37
N ASP A 393 17.38 9.67 21.51
CA ASP A 393 15.98 9.73 21.95
C ASP A 393 15.50 11.17 22.10
N VAL A 394 16.29 12.04 22.74
CA VAL A 394 16.00 13.47 22.87
C VAL A 394 15.88 14.13 21.50
N ARG A 395 16.74 13.78 20.54
CA ARG A 395 16.67 14.34 19.19
C ARG A 395 15.40 13.93 18.46
N ASP A 396 14.99 12.67 18.60
CA ASP A 396 13.78 12.14 17.99
C ASP A 396 12.54 12.75 18.68
N MET A 397 12.49 12.80 20.01
CA MET A 397 11.45 13.51 20.78
C MET A 397 11.35 15.00 20.41
N GLN A 398 12.48 15.70 20.27
CA GLN A 398 12.51 17.09 19.81
C GLN A 398 11.89 17.24 18.41
N THR A 399 12.12 16.27 17.52
CA THR A 399 11.52 16.26 16.18
C THR A 399 10.01 16.07 16.25
N ASP A 400 9.57 15.09 17.03
CA ASP A 400 8.16 14.73 17.15
C ASP A 400 7.36 15.84 17.81
N VAL A 401 7.88 16.43 18.90
CA VAL A 401 7.23 17.53 19.61
C VAL A 401 7.21 18.80 18.77
N ASN A 402 8.30 19.13 18.07
CA ASN A 402 8.35 20.32 17.23
C ASN A 402 7.40 20.25 16.02
N ALA A 403 6.90 19.06 15.65
CA ALA A 403 5.89 18.90 14.62
C ALA A 403 4.50 19.43 15.03
N TRP A 404 4.22 19.60 16.33
CA TRP A 404 2.92 20.07 16.80
C TRP A 404 2.99 21.24 17.79
N TYR A 405 4.02 21.34 18.62
CA TYR A 405 4.13 22.34 19.68
C TYR A 405 3.99 23.79 19.19
N PRO A 406 4.63 24.22 18.07
CA PRO A 406 4.49 25.59 17.55
C PRO A 406 3.07 25.98 17.14
N TYR A 407 2.16 25.00 17.03
CA TYR A 407 0.78 25.20 16.60
C TYR A 407 -0.23 25.24 17.76
N THR A 408 0.25 25.11 18.99
CA THR A 408 -0.56 25.12 20.22
C THR A 408 -0.67 26.53 20.84
N GLN A 409 -1.50 26.69 21.88
CA GLN A 409 -1.53 27.94 22.64
C GLN A 409 -0.19 28.21 23.33
N GLN A 410 0.41 27.19 23.95
CA GLN A 410 1.65 27.32 24.71
C GLN A 410 2.85 27.65 23.80
N GLY A 411 2.93 27.07 22.61
CA GLY A 411 4.03 27.32 21.66
C GLY A 411 3.78 28.45 20.67
N GLY A 412 2.59 28.50 20.07
CA GLY A 412 2.26 29.40 18.96
C GLY A 412 1.60 30.72 19.36
N ALA A 413 0.94 30.78 20.53
CA ALA A 413 0.23 31.96 20.99
C ALA A 413 0.90 32.66 22.19
N SER A 414 1.72 31.96 22.98
CA SER A 414 2.47 32.51 24.11
C SER A 414 3.57 33.49 23.67
N ASP A 415 3.80 34.52 24.48
CA ASP A 415 4.96 35.41 24.34
C ASP A 415 6.26 34.80 24.89
N THR A 416 6.15 33.74 25.70
CA THR A 416 7.28 33.00 26.28
C THR A 416 7.15 31.49 26.01
N PRO A 417 7.16 31.06 24.74
CA PRO A 417 6.78 29.70 24.34
C PRO A 417 7.76 28.61 24.79
N TYR A 418 8.91 28.95 25.39
CA TYR A 418 9.90 27.98 25.83
C TYR A 418 10.23 28.09 27.33
N ALA A 419 9.44 28.87 28.08
CA ALA A 419 9.68 29.07 29.50
C ALA A 419 9.51 27.77 30.30
N GLU A 420 8.49 26.99 29.97
CA GLU A 420 8.18 25.71 30.64
C GLU A 420 8.90 24.53 29.97
N HIS A 421 9.16 24.61 28.67
CA HIS A 421 9.80 23.55 27.87
C HIS A 421 11.08 24.08 27.18
N PRO A 422 12.18 24.29 27.94
CA PRO A 422 13.40 24.89 27.42
C PRO A 422 14.10 24.02 26.37
N ALA A 423 13.81 22.71 26.32
CA ALA A 423 14.35 21.78 25.34
C ALA A 423 14.00 22.16 23.88
N LEU A 424 12.92 22.91 23.68
CA LEU A 424 12.46 23.37 22.37
C LEU A 424 13.00 24.76 22.00
N GLY A 425 13.72 25.41 22.91
CA GLY A 425 14.19 26.77 22.74
C GLY A 425 15.16 26.94 21.55
N PRO A 426 15.24 28.15 20.95
CA PRO A 426 16.20 28.46 19.91
C PRO A 426 17.63 28.14 20.38
N GLY A 427 18.37 27.35 19.61
CA GLY A 427 19.73 26.93 19.93
C GLY A 427 19.85 25.86 21.03
N LYS A 428 18.74 25.29 21.50
CA LYS A 428 18.70 24.11 22.40
C LYS A 428 18.44 22.80 21.66
N TYR A 429 18.17 22.90 20.36
CA TYR A 429 17.97 21.76 19.49
C TYR A 429 19.26 20.97 19.31
N LEU A 430 19.21 19.64 19.51
CA LEU A 430 20.39 18.81 19.32
C LEU A 430 20.70 18.73 17.83
N HIS A 431 21.93 19.06 17.47
CA HIS A 431 22.42 18.93 16.10
C HIS A 431 23.35 17.71 16.03
N PRO A 432 22.94 16.60 15.38
CA PRO A 432 23.74 15.38 15.31
C PRO A 432 25.17 15.58 14.80
N GLY A 433 25.36 16.53 13.88
CA GLY A 433 26.68 16.87 13.34
C GLY A 433 27.61 17.50 14.39
N ASP A 434 27.11 18.49 15.11
CA ASP A 434 27.87 19.21 16.16
C ASP A 434 28.16 18.26 17.33
N LEU A 435 27.14 17.52 17.76
CA LEU A 435 27.29 16.51 18.82
C LEU A 435 28.31 15.41 18.44
N THR A 436 28.33 15.00 17.16
CA THR A 436 29.35 14.07 16.65
C THR A 436 30.75 14.67 16.72
N SER A 437 30.89 15.96 16.39
CA SER A 437 32.17 16.67 16.45
C SER A 437 32.68 16.75 17.89
N ASP A 438 31.81 17.13 18.82
CA ASP A 438 32.13 17.23 20.24
C ASP A 438 32.47 15.86 20.83
N PHE A 439 31.67 14.83 20.50
CA PHE A 439 31.92 13.46 20.91
C PHE A 439 33.26 12.95 20.39
N LYS A 440 33.59 13.18 19.11
CA LYS A 440 34.88 12.77 18.55
C LYS A 440 36.05 13.49 19.19
N SER A 441 35.88 14.76 19.53
CA SER A 441 36.88 15.58 20.22
C SER A 441 37.14 15.08 21.65
N TRP A 442 36.09 14.67 22.36
CA TRP A 442 36.21 14.02 23.67
C TRP A 442 36.80 12.61 23.55
N ALA A 443 36.29 11.78 22.64
CA ALA A 443 36.70 10.38 22.46
C ALA A 443 38.16 10.24 22.01
N ALA A 444 38.71 11.22 21.30
CA ALA A 444 40.12 11.25 20.91
C ALA A 444 41.07 11.23 22.13
N LYS A 445 40.61 11.71 23.30
CA LYS A 445 41.37 11.74 24.55
C LYS A 445 41.28 10.43 25.35
N GLN A 446 40.39 9.51 24.97
CA GLN A 446 40.14 8.25 25.66
C GLN A 446 41.00 7.11 25.09
N LYS A 447 41.29 6.07 25.90
CA LYS A 447 41.96 4.86 25.39
C LYS A 447 41.03 4.08 24.46
N LEU A 448 41.61 3.44 23.45
CA LEU A 448 40.83 2.67 22.47
C LEU A 448 40.20 1.42 23.09
N SER A 449 40.87 0.77 24.04
CA SER A 449 40.30 -0.36 24.79
C SER A 449 38.97 0.02 25.45
N ASP A 450 38.95 1.18 26.09
CA ASP A 450 37.83 1.63 26.92
C ASP A 450 36.65 2.06 26.03
N LEU A 451 36.93 2.71 24.90
CA LEU A 451 35.91 3.01 23.88
C LEU A 451 35.33 1.75 23.23
N ARG A 452 36.10 0.67 23.10
CA ARG A 452 35.58 -0.61 22.61
C ARG A 452 34.62 -1.23 23.61
N THR A 453 34.89 -1.09 24.91
CA THR A 453 33.94 -1.49 25.95
C THR A 453 32.63 -0.72 25.80
N VAL A 454 32.68 0.62 25.65
CA VAL A 454 31.48 1.45 25.39
C VAL A 454 30.71 0.97 24.15
N ALA A 455 31.41 0.66 23.05
CA ALA A 455 30.76 0.13 21.86
C ALA A 455 30.17 -1.28 22.08
N GLY A 456 30.79 -2.10 22.95
CA GLY A 456 30.26 -3.38 23.39
C GLY A 456 28.95 -3.24 24.17
N GLU A 457 28.86 -2.26 25.08
CA GLU A 457 27.60 -1.91 25.79
C GLU A 457 26.48 -1.46 24.83
N LEU A 458 26.85 -1.01 23.62
CA LEU A 458 25.93 -0.66 22.53
C LEU A 458 25.74 -1.80 21.52
N GLY A 459 26.13 -3.04 21.85
CA GLY A 459 25.89 -4.22 21.01
C GLY A 459 26.88 -4.43 19.85
N MET A 460 28.09 -3.85 19.92
CA MET A 460 29.11 -4.06 18.88
C MET A 460 29.85 -5.39 19.08
N ASP A 461 29.57 -6.37 18.22
CA ASP A 461 30.34 -7.61 18.14
C ASP A 461 31.76 -7.37 17.63
N ASN A 462 32.70 -8.23 18.03
CA ASN A 462 34.12 -8.14 17.65
C ASN A 462 34.75 -6.76 17.94
N ASN A 463 34.19 -5.99 18.87
CA ASN A 463 34.66 -4.65 19.30
C ASN A 463 36.17 -4.62 19.60
N ALA A 464 36.71 -5.69 20.21
CA ALA A 464 38.14 -5.84 20.52
C ALA A 464 39.06 -5.69 19.27
N LYS A 465 38.54 -5.97 18.08
CA LYS A 465 39.25 -5.89 16.79
C LYS A 465 38.92 -4.63 15.99
N ALA A 466 37.88 -3.89 16.35
CA ALA A 466 37.44 -2.69 15.64
C ALA A 466 38.47 -1.55 15.73
N THR A 467 38.62 -0.77 14.65
CA THR A 467 39.47 0.43 14.62
C THR A 467 38.82 1.58 15.38
N ARG A 468 39.62 2.58 15.80
CA ARG A 468 39.10 3.78 16.48
C ARG A 468 37.99 4.47 15.69
N ALA A 469 38.16 4.61 14.38
CA ALA A 469 37.15 5.25 13.53
C ALA A 469 35.84 4.45 13.48
N GLN A 470 35.91 3.12 13.41
CA GLN A 470 34.73 2.25 13.47
C GLN A 470 34.01 2.39 14.80
N VAL A 471 34.73 2.32 15.92
CA VAL A 471 34.18 2.47 17.28
C VAL A 471 33.53 3.85 17.47
N GLN A 472 34.21 4.93 17.09
CA GLN A 472 33.68 6.29 17.23
C GLN A 472 32.45 6.53 16.35
N ASN A 473 32.44 6.02 15.11
CA ASN A 473 31.27 6.16 14.24
C ASN A 473 30.11 5.27 14.70
N TYR A 474 30.39 4.09 15.27
CA TYR A 474 29.38 3.19 15.82
C TYR A 474 28.66 3.79 17.02
N ILE A 475 29.42 4.36 17.98
CA ILE A 475 28.82 5.05 19.13
C ILE A 475 28.05 6.28 18.67
N ALA A 476 28.60 7.06 17.74
CA ALA A 476 27.94 8.25 17.20
C ALA A 476 26.67 7.95 16.41
N ALA A 477 26.52 6.74 15.87
CA ALA A 477 25.31 6.34 15.15
C ALA A 477 24.07 6.33 16.06
N SER A 478 24.22 6.16 17.38
CA SER A 478 23.13 6.23 18.36
C SER A 478 22.39 7.57 18.36
N PHE A 479 23.06 8.65 17.93
CA PHE A 479 22.48 10.00 17.87
C PHE A 479 22.69 10.71 16.51
N ASN A 480 23.28 10.01 15.52
CA ASN A 480 23.53 10.55 14.19
C ASN A 480 23.29 9.49 13.10
N LYS A 481 22.09 9.54 12.53
CA LYS A 481 21.59 8.65 11.46
C LYS A 481 22.41 8.70 10.15
N LYS A 482 23.41 9.59 10.03
CA LYS A 482 24.42 9.52 8.94
C LYS A 482 25.28 8.27 9.02
N TYR A 483 25.44 7.70 10.21
CA TYR A 483 26.16 6.46 10.44
C TYR A 483 25.14 5.33 10.65
N ASP A 484 25.46 4.18 10.10
CA ASP A 484 24.63 2.97 10.18
C ASP A 484 25.38 1.96 11.06
N GLN A 485 24.80 1.62 12.22
CA GLN A 485 25.41 0.70 13.18
C GLN A 485 25.61 -0.68 12.57
N GLN A 486 24.66 -1.17 11.79
CA GLN A 486 24.72 -2.49 11.19
C GLN A 486 25.76 -2.56 10.08
N ALA A 487 25.78 -1.57 9.17
CA ALA A 487 26.80 -1.52 8.12
C ALA A 487 28.22 -1.42 8.70
N ILE A 488 28.39 -0.80 9.87
CA ILE A 488 29.66 -0.74 10.58
C ILE A 488 30.01 -2.09 11.22
N LYS A 489 29.04 -2.77 11.87
CA LYS A 489 29.19 -4.15 12.41
C LYS A 489 29.60 -5.13 11.31
N ASP A 490 28.86 -5.17 10.21
CA ASP A 490 29.11 -6.05 9.06
C ASP A 490 30.51 -5.85 8.50
N LYS A 491 30.93 -4.59 8.36
CA LYS A 491 32.27 -4.26 7.87
C LYS A 491 33.36 -4.73 8.82
N VAL A 492 33.17 -4.58 10.13
CA VAL A 492 34.14 -5.06 11.13
C VAL A 492 34.22 -6.58 11.09
N ASN A 493 33.08 -7.26 11.01
CA ASN A 493 33.01 -8.73 10.91
C ASN A 493 33.68 -9.24 9.63
N ALA A 494 33.42 -8.60 8.48
CA ALA A 494 34.06 -8.93 7.21
C ALA A 494 35.59 -8.70 7.25
N ASP A 495 36.05 -7.61 7.88
CA ASP A 495 37.47 -7.32 8.04
C ASP A 495 38.17 -8.35 8.94
N VAL A 496 37.49 -8.83 9.99
CA VAL A 496 37.98 -9.90 10.87
C VAL A 496 38.03 -11.23 10.12
N ALA A 497 36.94 -11.62 9.45
CA ALA A 497 36.87 -12.86 8.65
C ALA A 497 37.93 -12.89 7.54
N LYS A 498 38.15 -11.76 6.86
CA LYS A 498 39.20 -11.63 5.84
C LYS A 498 40.60 -11.80 6.41
N LYS A 499 40.86 -11.27 7.61
CA LYS A 499 42.16 -11.42 8.29
C LYS A 499 42.38 -12.85 8.75
N GLU A 500 41.37 -13.51 9.30
CA GLU A 500 41.47 -14.92 9.72
C GLU A 500 41.61 -15.85 8.50
N ALA A 501 40.88 -15.61 7.41
CA ALA A 501 41.05 -16.35 6.15
C ALA A 501 42.46 -16.17 5.55
N ALA A 502 43.01 -14.95 5.58
CA ALA A 502 44.39 -14.70 5.14
C ALA A 502 45.43 -15.39 6.04
N LYS A 503 45.16 -15.49 7.35
CA LYS A 503 46.02 -16.19 8.32
C LYS A 503 45.96 -17.71 8.12
N ALA A 504 44.77 -18.27 7.87
CA ALA A 504 44.56 -19.68 7.55
C ALA A 504 45.23 -20.08 6.22
N ALA A 505 45.10 -19.26 5.18
CA ALA A 505 45.76 -19.48 3.89
C ALA A 505 47.31 -19.47 4.02
N LYS A 506 47.84 -18.59 4.89
CA LYS A 506 49.28 -18.52 5.15
C LYS A 506 49.79 -19.70 5.99
N ALA A 507 48.96 -20.24 6.89
CA ALA A 507 49.26 -21.46 7.63
C ALA A 507 49.23 -22.71 6.73
N ALA A 508 48.26 -22.81 5.82
CA ALA A 508 48.16 -23.90 4.85
C ALA A 508 49.34 -23.92 3.85
N ALA A 509 49.80 -22.75 3.41
CA ALA A 509 50.98 -22.64 2.53
C ALA A 509 52.30 -23.05 3.22
N ALA A 510 52.36 -23.01 4.55
CA ALA A 510 53.53 -23.44 5.32
C ALA A 510 53.56 -24.95 5.64
N ALA A 511 52.47 -25.68 5.35
CA ALA A 511 52.29 -27.10 5.71
C ALA A 511 52.46 -28.10 4.55
N ALA A 512 52.77 -27.65 3.32
CA ALA A 512 52.95 -28.55 2.17
C ALA A 512 54.37 -29.21 2.17
N PRO A 513 54.49 -30.55 2.10
CA PRO A 513 55.78 -31.24 2.13
C PRO A 513 56.52 -31.15 0.79
N SER A 514 57.84 -30.95 0.88
CA SER A 514 58.77 -30.88 -0.26
C SER A 514 59.24 -32.27 -0.70
N THR A 515 58.82 -32.72 -1.88
CA THR A 515 59.41 -33.89 -2.56
C THR A 515 60.00 -33.47 -3.90
N LYS A 516 61.30 -33.71 -4.07
CA LYS A 516 62.08 -33.56 -5.30
C LYS A 516 61.52 -34.44 -6.43
N PRO A 517 61.52 -33.98 -7.70
CA PRO A 517 61.25 -34.81 -8.86
C PRO A 517 62.56 -35.26 -9.56
N ASP A 518 62.58 -36.52 -10.00
CA ASP A 518 63.51 -37.06 -11.01
C ASP A 518 62.75 -37.21 -12.34
N ASP A 519 63.44 -36.79 -13.41
CA ASP A 519 63.27 -36.90 -14.86
C ASP A 519 62.04 -37.60 -15.49
N GLY A 520 61.38 -36.85 -16.40
CA GLY A 520 60.78 -37.44 -17.60
C GLY A 520 59.46 -36.85 -18.13
N LEU A 521 59.57 -35.79 -18.95
CA LEU A 521 58.68 -35.41 -20.07
C LEU A 521 57.24 -34.89 -19.79
N ALA A 522 57.10 -33.56 -19.70
CA ALA A 522 56.22 -32.74 -20.58
C ALA A 522 56.41 -31.24 -20.26
N SER A 523 56.59 -30.44 -21.31
CA SER A 523 57.15 -29.08 -21.33
C SER A 523 56.26 -27.96 -20.77
N ASP A 524 56.83 -27.23 -19.81
CA ASP A 524 56.95 -25.77 -19.64
C ASP A 524 56.30 -24.80 -20.67
N GLU A 525 54.97 -24.82 -20.81
CA GLU A 525 54.23 -23.70 -21.43
C GLU A 525 53.16 -23.06 -20.53
N ALA A 526 52.83 -23.66 -19.39
CA ALA A 526 51.74 -23.16 -18.53
C ALA A 526 52.19 -22.22 -17.39
N VAL A 527 53.48 -22.18 -17.04
CA VAL A 527 53.97 -21.46 -15.85
C VAL A 527 54.63 -20.10 -16.19
N GLN A 528 55.04 -19.85 -17.44
CA GLN A 528 55.57 -18.54 -17.85
C GLN A 528 54.50 -17.51 -18.23
N ALA A 529 53.22 -17.87 -18.29
CA ALA A 529 52.15 -16.96 -18.73
C ALA A 529 51.53 -16.09 -17.61
N LEU A 530 51.86 -16.32 -16.33
CA LEU A 530 51.21 -15.63 -15.19
C LEU A 530 52.09 -14.62 -14.45
N ALA A 531 53.39 -14.51 -14.78
CA ALA A 531 54.34 -13.66 -14.05
C ALA A 531 54.52 -12.24 -14.62
N SER A 532 53.77 -11.83 -15.65
CA SER A 532 53.95 -10.50 -16.24
C SER A 532 52.62 -9.90 -16.69
N LYS A 533 51.92 -9.26 -15.75
CA LYS A 533 50.96 -8.16 -16.02
C LYS A 533 50.54 -7.44 -14.72
N LEU A 534 51.44 -6.59 -14.22
CA LEU A 534 51.09 -5.37 -13.47
C LEU A 534 51.40 -4.18 -14.41
N PRO A 535 50.52 -3.19 -14.59
CA PRO A 535 50.91 -1.95 -15.25
C PRO A 535 51.26 -0.88 -14.21
N ALA A 536 52.47 -0.32 -14.34
CA ALA A 536 52.81 0.99 -13.81
C ALA A 536 53.29 1.90 -14.95
N LYS A 537 52.59 3.03 -15.11
CA LYS A 537 52.95 4.32 -15.73
C LYS A 537 53.65 4.38 -17.10
N GLY A 538 53.07 5.19 -18.00
CA GLY A 538 53.85 6.14 -18.81
C GLY A 538 53.41 6.39 -20.26
N THR A 539 52.74 7.54 -20.47
CA THR A 539 52.85 8.46 -21.62
C THR A 539 52.54 8.03 -23.07
N GLY A 540 51.58 8.72 -23.70
CA GLY A 540 51.80 9.33 -25.03
C GLY A 540 51.06 8.79 -26.26
N SER A 541 49.93 9.43 -26.59
CA SER A 541 49.41 9.79 -27.93
C SER A 541 48.92 8.75 -28.97
N ALA A 542 47.62 8.85 -29.25
CA ALA A 542 46.90 8.82 -30.53
C ALA A 542 46.99 7.60 -31.49
N ALA A 543 45.91 6.79 -31.54
CA ALA A 543 45.14 6.45 -32.75
C ALA A 543 43.93 5.54 -32.41
N LYS A 544 42.76 5.80 -33.01
CA LYS A 544 41.52 4.99 -32.96
C LYS A 544 41.60 3.89 -34.04
N PRO A 545 41.28 2.60 -33.79
CA PRO A 545 39.96 2.07 -34.20
C PRO A 545 39.38 0.86 -33.41
N ALA A 546 38.04 0.77 -33.46
CA ALA A 546 37.14 -0.41 -33.39
C ALA A 546 37.10 -1.34 -32.16
N ALA A 547 35.87 -1.54 -31.65
CA ALA A 547 35.54 -2.47 -30.57
C ALA A 547 35.50 -3.95 -31.05
N PRO A 548 36.03 -4.93 -30.29
CA PRO A 548 35.96 -6.34 -30.65
C PRO A 548 34.61 -6.97 -30.24
N ALA A 549 34.05 -7.77 -31.16
CA ALA A 549 32.82 -8.54 -31.00
C ALA A 549 32.93 -9.60 -29.89
N ALA A 550 31.89 -9.70 -29.05
CA ALA A 550 31.77 -10.72 -28.01
C ALA A 550 31.49 -12.11 -28.61
N LYS A 551 32.20 -13.14 -28.11
CA LYS A 551 31.95 -14.55 -28.46
C LYS A 551 30.62 -15.04 -27.84
N PRO A 552 29.87 -15.94 -28.50
CA PRO A 552 28.56 -16.38 -28.04
C PRO A 552 28.65 -17.31 -26.83
N VAL A 553 27.91 -16.99 -25.78
CA VAL A 553 27.74 -17.83 -24.58
C VAL A 553 26.72 -18.94 -24.92
N LYS A 554 27.05 -20.20 -24.64
CA LYS A 554 26.16 -21.36 -24.82
C LYS A 554 24.85 -21.17 -24.03
N ALA A 555 23.71 -21.41 -24.68
CA ALA A 555 22.39 -21.34 -24.04
C ALA A 555 22.26 -22.39 -22.91
N PRO A 556 21.66 -22.03 -21.75
CA PRO A 556 21.47 -22.94 -20.62
C PRO A 556 20.46 -24.06 -20.93
N LYS A 557 20.57 -25.20 -20.22
CA LYS A 557 19.65 -26.34 -20.36
C LYS A 557 18.22 -25.98 -19.93
N PRO A 558 17.18 -26.39 -20.68
CA PRO A 558 15.77 -26.17 -20.32
C PRO A 558 15.45 -26.74 -18.93
N GLY A 559 14.76 -25.96 -18.09
CA GLY A 559 14.32 -26.38 -16.74
C GLY A 559 15.34 -26.17 -15.60
N SER A 560 16.54 -25.64 -15.88
CA SER A 560 17.49 -25.26 -14.83
C SER A 560 17.07 -23.98 -14.11
N PHE A 561 17.48 -23.79 -12.85
CA PHE A 561 17.25 -22.55 -12.09
C PHE A 561 17.65 -21.31 -12.89
N ASN A 562 18.82 -21.35 -13.56
CA ASN A 562 19.28 -20.25 -14.41
C ASN A 562 18.39 -20.01 -15.64
N ALA A 563 17.81 -21.05 -16.25
CA ALA A 563 16.84 -20.91 -17.34
C ALA A 563 15.51 -20.32 -16.82
N ASN A 564 15.08 -20.70 -15.61
CA ASN A 564 13.88 -20.15 -14.97
C ASN A 564 14.07 -18.68 -14.57
N VAL A 565 15.24 -18.31 -14.02
CA VAL A 565 15.61 -16.91 -13.73
C VAL A 565 15.67 -16.09 -15.01
N GLN A 566 16.25 -16.61 -16.09
CA GLN A 566 16.27 -15.91 -17.39
C GLN A 566 14.86 -15.74 -17.98
N ALA A 567 14.00 -16.76 -17.89
CA ALA A 567 12.61 -16.66 -18.33
C ALA A 567 11.82 -15.65 -17.49
N MET A 568 12.02 -15.62 -16.17
CA MET A 568 11.43 -14.62 -15.28
C MET A 568 11.91 -13.21 -15.62
N MET A 569 13.22 -13.01 -15.83
CA MET A 569 13.77 -11.72 -16.25
C MET A 569 13.20 -11.27 -17.60
N ALA A 570 13.07 -12.19 -18.57
CA ALA A 570 12.47 -11.88 -19.87
C ALA A 570 10.98 -11.51 -19.76
N ALA A 571 10.22 -12.18 -18.88
CA ALA A 571 8.83 -11.84 -18.60
C ALA A 571 8.70 -10.46 -17.94
N VAL A 572 9.55 -10.16 -16.96
CA VAL A 572 9.60 -8.84 -16.29
C VAL A 572 10.00 -7.74 -17.26
N GLN A 573 11.01 -7.97 -18.11
CA GLN A 573 11.44 -7.01 -19.13
C GLN A 573 10.33 -6.72 -20.15
N HIS A 574 9.60 -7.74 -20.61
CA HIS A 574 8.49 -7.56 -21.54
C HIS A 574 7.29 -6.85 -20.90
N ALA A 575 6.96 -7.17 -19.63
CA ALA A 575 5.94 -6.46 -18.89
C ALA A 575 6.31 -4.98 -18.68
N LYS A 576 7.58 -4.70 -18.35
CA LYS A 576 8.12 -3.33 -18.26
C LYS A 576 8.05 -2.61 -19.60
N ALA A 577 8.46 -3.26 -20.69
CA ALA A 577 8.41 -2.70 -22.03
C ALA A 577 6.97 -2.34 -22.47
N THR A 578 6.00 -3.21 -22.15
CA THR A 578 4.60 -2.96 -22.49
C THR A 578 4.03 -1.80 -21.67
N ASN A 579 4.29 -1.74 -20.36
CA ASN A 579 3.75 -0.68 -19.50
C ASN A 579 4.43 0.68 -19.70
N GLN A 580 5.70 0.72 -20.13
CA GLN A 580 6.43 1.97 -20.35
C GLN A 580 5.88 2.77 -21.55
N ASP A 581 5.40 2.07 -22.58
CA ASP A 581 4.95 2.71 -23.84
C ASP A 581 3.45 3.00 -23.86
N LEU A 582 2.70 2.50 -22.87
CA LEU A 582 1.26 2.77 -22.75
C LEU A 582 1.03 4.11 -22.03
N PRO A 583 0.18 4.99 -22.58
CA PRO A 583 -0.26 6.20 -21.88
C PRO A 583 -0.88 5.84 -20.53
N ALA A 584 -0.49 6.58 -19.49
CA ALA A 584 -1.14 6.48 -18.20
C ALA A 584 -2.63 6.85 -18.34
N ARG A 585 -3.50 6.14 -17.61
CA ARG A 585 -4.92 6.49 -17.56
C ARG A 585 -5.09 7.78 -16.76
N VAL A 586 -5.71 8.78 -17.38
CA VAL A 586 -6.12 10.06 -16.80
C VAL A 586 -7.51 9.88 -16.18
N ASP A 587 -7.89 10.72 -15.23
CA ASP A 587 -9.24 10.69 -14.67
C ASP A 587 -10.29 11.00 -15.76
N ALA A 588 -11.39 10.25 -15.78
CA ALA A 588 -12.41 10.39 -16.82
C ALA A 588 -13.12 11.76 -16.75
N LYS A 589 -13.25 12.38 -15.56
CA LYS A 589 -13.82 13.72 -15.42
C LYS A 589 -12.88 14.78 -16.00
N GLU A 590 -11.58 14.57 -15.83
CA GLU A 590 -10.57 15.44 -16.43
C GLU A 590 -10.64 15.37 -17.96
N VAL A 591 -10.61 14.17 -18.55
CA VAL A 591 -10.73 13.99 -20.01
C VAL A 591 -12.07 14.54 -20.54
N ALA A 592 -13.16 14.41 -19.78
CA ALA A 592 -14.45 14.99 -20.13
C ALA A 592 -14.43 16.53 -20.17
N SER A 593 -13.57 17.17 -19.38
CA SER A 593 -13.38 18.63 -19.38
C SER A 593 -12.49 19.13 -20.52
N TRP A 594 -11.76 18.25 -21.19
CA TRP A 594 -10.79 18.66 -22.22
C TRP A 594 -11.49 19.24 -23.45
N THR A 595 -10.91 20.31 -23.96
CA THR A 595 -11.27 20.84 -25.28
C THR A 595 -10.33 20.27 -26.33
N PHE A 596 -10.82 19.30 -27.08
CA PHE A 596 -10.10 18.74 -28.23
C PHE A 596 -10.08 19.72 -29.40
N GLY A 597 -8.94 19.77 -30.11
CA GLY A 597 -8.78 20.53 -31.34
C GLY A 597 -9.66 20.03 -32.49
N ALA A 598 -9.65 20.77 -33.61
CA ALA A 598 -10.41 20.39 -34.80
C ALA A 598 -10.00 18.99 -35.28
N GLY A 599 -10.99 18.14 -35.55
CA GLY A 599 -10.78 16.76 -35.99
C GLY A 599 -10.36 16.70 -37.46
N THR A 600 -9.44 15.79 -37.76
CA THR A 600 -9.09 15.41 -39.15
C THR A 600 -9.51 13.97 -39.42
N THR A 601 -10.00 13.68 -40.62
CA THR A 601 -10.42 12.32 -40.99
C THR A 601 -9.24 11.36 -40.95
N ALA A 602 -9.39 10.26 -40.21
CA ALA A 602 -8.32 9.28 -39.99
C ALA A 602 -8.40 8.09 -40.96
N SER A 603 -8.68 8.35 -42.24
CA SER A 603 -8.91 7.29 -43.25
C SER A 603 -7.71 6.35 -43.46
N HIS A 604 -6.51 6.79 -43.10
CA HIS A 604 -5.27 6.01 -43.18
C HIS A 604 -5.11 4.97 -42.04
N LEU A 605 -5.93 5.02 -40.98
CA LEU A 605 -5.86 4.09 -39.84
C LEU A 605 -6.74 2.83 -40.01
N GLY A 606 -7.48 2.71 -41.13
CA GLY A 606 -8.34 1.56 -41.42
C GLY A 606 -9.57 1.38 -40.51
N GLY A 607 -10.33 0.31 -40.73
CA GLY A 607 -11.56 -0.02 -39.99
C GLY A 607 -12.86 0.50 -40.64
N ILE A 608 -14.00 -0.01 -40.17
CA ILE A 608 -15.34 0.21 -40.77
C ILE A 608 -16.04 1.46 -40.21
N HIS A 609 -15.70 1.88 -38.99
CA HIS A 609 -16.30 3.04 -38.32
C HIS A 609 -15.61 4.36 -38.69
N ALA A 610 -16.37 5.46 -38.74
CA ALA A 610 -15.82 6.80 -38.94
C ALA A 610 -14.92 7.17 -37.76
N LYS A 611 -13.68 7.56 -38.06
CA LYS A 611 -12.64 7.92 -37.08
C LYS A 611 -12.08 9.29 -37.39
N THR A 612 -11.91 10.10 -36.35
CA THR A 612 -11.26 11.42 -36.45
C THR A 612 -10.09 11.52 -35.47
N ILE A 613 -9.01 12.17 -35.89
CA ILE A 613 -7.87 12.48 -35.03
C ILE A 613 -7.98 13.93 -34.58
N HIS A 614 -7.85 14.13 -33.27
CA HIS A 614 -7.89 15.42 -32.60
C HIS A 614 -6.60 15.65 -31.83
N ALA A 615 -6.22 16.92 -31.64
CA ALA A 615 -5.19 17.28 -30.68
C ALA A 615 -5.81 17.43 -29.29
N ALA A 616 -5.22 16.79 -28.28
CA ALA A 616 -5.52 17.03 -26.87
C ALA A 616 -4.89 18.36 -26.39
N PRO A 617 -5.18 18.85 -25.16
CA PRO A 617 -4.65 20.12 -24.64
C PRO A 617 -3.11 20.20 -24.62
N ASP A 618 -2.43 19.07 -24.49
CA ASP A 618 -0.97 18.95 -24.53
C ASP A 618 -0.40 18.84 -25.96
N GLY A 619 -1.27 18.89 -26.97
CA GLY A 619 -0.91 18.72 -28.38
C GLY A 619 -0.76 17.27 -28.85
N SER A 620 -0.95 16.28 -27.98
CA SER A 620 -0.85 14.87 -28.34
C SER A 620 -2.03 14.41 -29.21
N PRO A 621 -1.83 13.43 -30.12
CA PRO A 621 -2.88 12.98 -31.02
C PRO A 621 -3.80 11.94 -30.35
N TRP A 622 -5.10 12.20 -30.39
CA TRP A 622 -6.16 11.35 -29.85
C TRP A 622 -7.15 10.98 -30.94
N MET A 623 -7.64 9.74 -30.92
CA MET A 623 -8.61 9.22 -31.86
C MET A 623 -10.00 9.22 -31.22
N PHE A 624 -10.97 9.81 -31.92
CA PHE A 624 -12.39 9.73 -31.59
C PHE A 624 -13.09 8.75 -32.56
N LYS A 625 -13.94 7.88 -32.01
CA LYS A 625 -14.80 6.95 -32.76
C LYS A 625 -16.25 7.29 -32.44
N ALA A 626 -17.01 7.72 -33.44
CA ALA A 626 -18.41 8.09 -33.25
C ALA A 626 -19.33 6.86 -33.17
N ASP A 627 -20.31 6.90 -32.26
CA ASP A 627 -21.40 5.92 -32.15
C ASP A 627 -22.72 6.52 -32.66
N HIS A 628 -22.90 6.45 -33.98
CA HIS A 628 -24.08 7.02 -34.63
C HIS A 628 -25.36 6.20 -34.41
N ASN A 629 -25.24 4.93 -34.06
CA ASN A 629 -26.37 4.00 -34.09
C ASN A 629 -26.98 3.74 -32.70
N HIS A 630 -26.24 3.99 -31.60
CA HIS A 630 -26.68 3.66 -30.25
C HIS A 630 -26.55 4.80 -29.25
N GLY A 631 -26.40 6.04 -29.73
CA GLY A 631 -26.42 7.24 -28.91
C GLY A 631 -25.25 7.38 -27.91
N GLY A 632 -24.15 6.65 -28.12
CA GLY A 632 -22.98 6.65 -27.24
C GLY A 632 -22.82 5.40 -26.36
N ALA A 633 -23.80 4.49 -26.38
CA ALA A 633 -23.74 3.25 -25.58
C ALA A 633 -22.51 2.38 -25.90
N LEU A 634 -22.06 2.35 -27.16
CA LEU A 634 -20.82 1.63 -27.53
C LEU A 634 -19.56 2.37 -27.06
N GLY A 635 -19.63 3.70 -26.92
CA GLY A 635 -18.57 4.50 -26.32
C GLY A 635 -18.36 4.15 -24.83
N HIS A 636 -19.45 3.99 -24.08
CA HIS A 636 -19.40 3.49 -22.70
C HIS A 636 -18.83 2.07 -22.62
N THR A 637 -19.20 1.21 -23.57
CA THR A 637 -18.72 -0.17 -23.65
C THR A 637 -17.20 -0.26 -23.81
N GLU A 638 -16.64 0.45 -24.78
CA GLU A 638 -15.18 0.43 -25.03
C GLU A 638 -14.39 1.07 -23.89
N ALA A 639 -14.94 2.14 -23.29
CA ALA A 639 -14.34 2.79 -22.12
C ALA A 639 -14.27 1.86 -20.90
N ALA A 640 -15.37 1.18 -20.57
CA ALA A 640 -15.44 0.22 -19.47
C ALA A 640 -14.54 -1.00 -19.70
N ALA A 641 -14.54 -1.54 -20.92
CA ALA A 641 -13.65 -2.64 -21.30
C ALA A 641 -12.17 -2.29 -21.05
N SER A 642 -11.71 -1.14 -21.54
CA SER A 642 -10.31 -0.71 -21.33
C SER A 642 -9.96 -0.53 -19.85
N GLN A 643 -10.93 -0.08 -19.04
CA GLN A 643 -10.75 0.13 -17.60
C GLN A 643 -10.61 -1.21 -16.86
N ILE A 644 -11.49 -2.16 -17.15
CA ILE A 644 -11.50 -3.50 -16.54
C ILE A 644 -10.21 -4.25 -16.85
N LEU A 645 -9.74 -4.20 -18.10
CA LEU A 645 -8.47 -4.80 -18.51
C LEU A 645 -7.29 -4.18 -17.75
N ALA A 646 -7.21 -2.85 -17.69
CA ALA A 646 -6.13 -2.14 -17.01
C ALA A 646 -6.09 -2.42 -15.51
N LEU A 647 -7.24 -2.37 -14.82
CA LEU A 647 -7.36 -2.69 -13.39
C LEU A 647 -6.87 -4.10 -13.07
N SER A 648 -7.01 -5.02 -14.03
CA SER A 648 -6.73 -6.44 -13.83
C SER A 648 -5.35 -6.85 -14.36
N GLY A 649 -4.50 -5.88 -14.67
CA GLY A 649 -3.13 -6.09 -15.12
C GLY A 649 -3.01 -6.64 -16.54
N VAL A 650 -4.07 -6.53 -17.36
CA VAL A 650 -4.01 -6.76 -18.80
C VAL A 650 -3.67 -5.43 -19.46
N PRO A 651 -2.55 -5.33 -20.21
CA PRO A 651 -2.19 -4.09 -20.89
C PRO A 651 -3.31 -3.64 -21.84
N SER A 652 -3.77 -2.39 -21.69
CA SER A 652 -4.83 -1.79 -22.51
C SER A 652 -4.57 -0.30 -22.71
N VAL A 653 -4.85 0.20 -23.90
CA VAL A 653 -4.90 1.65 -24.15
C VAL A 653 -6.09 2.24 -23.40
N PRO A 654 -5.95 3.36 -22.67
CA PRO A 654 -7.08 3.95 -21.94
C PRO A 654 -8.09 4.56 -22.92
N VAL A 655 -9.36 4.15 -22.80
CA VAL A 655 -10.48 4.66 -23.60
C VAL A 655 -11.50 5.34 -22.69
N TYR A 656 -12.12 6.41 -23.18
CA TYR A 656 -13.12 7.19 -22.45
C TYR A 656 -14.36 7.39 -23.31
N HIS A 657 -15.52 7.46 -22.66
CA HIS A 657 -16.73 7.97 -23.32
C HIS A 657 -16.60 9.49 -23.49
N HIS A 658 -16.96 10.01 -24.66
CA HIS A 658 -16.89 11.45 -24.94
C HIS A 658 -18.04 11.89 -25.86
N LYS A 659 -18.45 13.15 -25.71
CA LYS A 659 -19.46 13.78 -26.54
C LYS A 659 -18.90 15.06 -27.14
N THR A 660 -18.88 15.14 -28.46
CA THR A 660 -18.38 16.30 -29.20
C THR A 660 -19.36 17.47 -29.09
N LYS A 661 -18.91 18.68 -29.47
CA LYS A 661 -19.71 19.93 -29.37
C LYS A 661 -21.00 19.90 -30.19
N ASP A 662 -21.00 19.19 -31.32
CA ASP A 662 -22.18 18.94 -32.17
C ASP A 662 -23.14 17.90 -31.59
N GLY A 663 -22.81 17.31 -30.43
CA GLY A 663 -23.64 16.35 -29.71
C GLY A 663 -23.41 14.89 -30.11
N THR A 664 -22.48 14.60 -31.02
CA THR A 664 -22.11 13.24 -31.39
C THR A 664 -21.39 12.54 -30.23
N ALA A 665 -21.95 11.43 -29.75
CA ALA A 665 -21.37 10.64 -28.67
C ALA A 665 -20.55 9.46 -29.21
N GLY A 666 -19.54 9.02 -28.46
CA GLY A 666 -18.63 7.96 -28.89
C GLY A 666 -17.53 7.68 -27.88
N SER A 667 -16.44 7.05 -28.34
CA SER A 667 -15.24 6.81 -27.56
C SER A 667 -14.09 7.70 -28.01
N VAL A 668 -13.21 8.08 -27.08
CA VAL A 668 -11.97 8.82 -27.34
C VAL A 668 -10.80 8.13 -26.65
N GLN A 669 -9.64 8.08 -27.32
CA GLN A 669 -8.44 7.40 -26.82
C GLN A 669 -7.15 8.05 -27.36
N PRO A 670 -6.02 7.99 -26.63
CA PRO A 670 -4.74 8.40 -27.17
C PRO A 670 -4.24 7.44 -28.27
N LEU A 671 -3.48 7.96 -29.22
CA LEU A 671 -2.74 7.13 -30.17
C LEU A 671 -1.38 6.72 -29.59
N LEU A 672 -1.04 5.44 -29.74
CA LEU A 672 0.26 4.91 -29.32
C LEU A 672 1.37 5.37 -30.28
N GLN A 673 2.31 6.16 -29.77
CA GLN A 673 3.41 6.68 -30.56
C GLN A 673 4.41 5.57 -30.92
N GLY A 674 4.76 5.49 -32.21
CA GLY A 674 5.79 4.55 -32.70
C GLY A 674 5.42 3.06 -32.67
N ALA A 675 4.19 2.72 -32.26
CA ALA A 675 3.69 1.35 -32.28
C ALA A 675 3.50 0.84 -33.70
N LYS A 676 3.67 -0.48 -33.90
CA LYS A 676 3.58 -1.14 -35.20
C LYS A 676 2.59 -2.29 -35.17
N PRO A 677 1.91 -2.63 -36.27
CA PRO A 677 1.06 -3.81 -36.32
C PRO A 677 1.84 -5.09 -35.98
N PHE A 678 1.22 -6.00 -35.23
CA PHE A 678 1.81 -7.30 -34.89
C PHE A 678 1.69 -8.27 -36.08
N THR A 679 2.71 -8.29 -36.95
CA THR A 679 2.65 -9.01 -38.23
C THR A 679 3.29 -10.41 -38.25
N SER A 680 3.89 -10.84 -37.13
CA SER A 680 4.64 -12.10 -37.09
C SER A 680 3.73 -13.34 -37.10
N SER A 681 4.23 -14.42 -37.70
CA SER A 681 3.55 -15.72 -37.72
C SER A 681 3.77 -16.50 -36.40
N PRO A 682 2.87 -17.43 -36.02
CA PRO A 682 3.03 -18.25 -34.81
C PRO A 682 4.38 -18.98 -34.69
N SER A 683 4.97 -19.38 -35.82
CA SER A 683 6.30 -20.01 -35.88
C SER A 683 7.46 -19.08 -35.50
N GLN A 684 7.21 -17.78 -35.35
CA GLN A 684 8.18 -16.74 -34.99
C GLN A 684 7.91 -16.14 -33.60
N TRP A 685 6.86 -16.57 -32.91
CA TRP A 685 6.51 -16.00 -31.61
C TRP A 685 7.42 -16.52 -30.51
N THR A 686 7.82 -15.63 -29.60
CA THR A 686 8.59 -15.97 -28.41
C THR A 686 7.68 -16.50 -27.30
N GLN A 687 8.24 -17.20 -26.31
CA GLN A 687 7.48 -17.66 -25.14
C GLN A 687 6.76 -16.51 -24.44
N THR A 688 7.41 -15.36 -24.29
CA THR A 688 6.81 -14.19 -23.62
C THR A 688 5.65 -13.57 -24.40
N GLN A 689 5.70 -13.61 -25.74
CA GLN A 689 4.57 -13.19 -26.59
C GLN A 689 3.39 -14.16 -26.44
N VAL A 690 3.66 -15.47 -26.47
CA VAL A 690 2.64 -16.51 -26.23
C VAL A 690 1.99 -16.34 -24.86
N ASP A 691 2.77 -16.15 -23.80
CA ASP A 691 2.24 -15.94 -22.45
C ASP A 691 1.42 -14.65 -22.34
N THR A 692 1.79 -13.60 -23.11
CA THR A 692 1.04 -12.34 -23.16
C THR A 692 -0.31 -12.52 -23.86
N ILE A 693 -0.34 -13.30 -24.95
CA ILE A 693 -1.59 -13.64 -25.65
C ILE A 693 -2.50 -14.48 -24.74
N VAL A 694 -1.94 -15.42 -23.96
CA VAL A 694 -2.70 -16.19 -22.95
C VAL A 694 -3.32 -15.26 -21.91
N ARG A 695 -2.55 -14.31 -21.36
CA ARG A 695 -3.07 -13.30 -20.42
C ARG A 695 -4.17 -12.44 -21.02
N SER A 696 -3.97 -11.98 -22.26
CA SER A 696 -4.96 -11.18 -22.97
C SER A 696 -6.25 -11.94 -23.20
N HIS A 697 -6.18 -13.23 -23.55
CA HIS A 697 -7.36 -14.06 -23.76
C HIS A 697 -8.25 -14.17 -22.51
N VAL A 698 -7.67 -14.19 -21.30
CA VAL A 698 -8.45 -14.12 -20.05
C VAL A 698 -9.26 -12.82 -20.00
N GLY A 699 -8.62 -11.69 -20.30
CA GLY A 699 -9.28 -10.40 -20.37
C GLY A 699 -10.37 -10.33 -21.45
N SER A 700 -10.04 -10.74 -22.69
CA SER A 700 -10.98 -10.80 -23.81
C SER A 700 -12.18 -11.70 -23.49
N TRP A 701 -11.96 -12.82 -22.81
CA TRP A 701 -13.05 -13.67 -22.34
C TRP A 701 -13.91 -12.93 -21.32
N LEU A 702 -13.37 -12.28 -20.29
CA LEU A 702 -14.21 -11.58 -19.30
C LEU A 702 -15.13 -10.54 -19.95
N ILE A 703 -14.59 -9.73 -20.87
CA ILE A 703 -15.34 -8.65 -21.53
C ILE A 703 -16.10 -9.12 -22.77
N SER A 704 -16.14 -10.43 -23.05
CA SER A 704 -16.77 -11.01 -24.26
C SER A 704 -16.30 -10.34 -25.56
N ASP A 705 -15.01 -10.04 -25.67
CA ASP A 705 -14.39 -9.51 -26.88
C ASP A 705 -13.82 -10.66 -27.72
N HIS A 706 -14.41 -10.84 -28.90
CA HIS A 706 -14.04 -11.87 -29.88
C HIS A 706 -13.45 -11.28 -31.16
N ASP A 707 -13.08 -9.99 -31.15
CA ASP A 707 -12.60 -9.26 -32.33
C ASP A 707 -11.09 -9.00 -32.29
N GLY A 708 -10.34 -9.67 -31.41
CA GLY A 708 -8.88 -9.52 -31.27
C GLY A 708 -8.06 -10.16 -32.41
N TYR A 709 -8.43 -9.93 -33.68
CA TYR A 709 -7.67 -10.37 -34.85
C TYR A 709 -6.41 -9.52 -35.06
N GLN A 710 -5.57 -9.91 -36.01
CA GLN A 710 -4.19 -9.43 -36.14
C GLN A 710 -4.03 -7.90 -36.23
N ASP A 711 -4.95 -7.18 -36.87
CA ASP A 711 -4.84 -5.71 -37.01
C ASP A 711 -5.20 -4.98 -35.70
N ASN A 712 -5.87 -5.67 -34.78
CA ASN A 712 -6.19 -5.17 -33.45
C ASN A 712 -5.07 -5.47 -32.42
N TRP A 713 -3.87 -5.81 -32.89
CA TRP A 713 -2.69 -6.03 -32.05
C TRP A 713 -1.52 -5.16 -32.48
N LEU A 714 -0.97 -4.43 -31.52
CA LEU A 714 0.19 -3.56 -31.72
C LEU A 714 1.39 -4.04 -30.92
N GLN A 715 2.55 -4.01 -31.57
CA GLN A 715 3.85 -4.08 -30.91
C GLN A 715 4.31 -2.67 -30.56
N THR A 716 4.63 -2.44 -29.28
CA THR A 716 5.10 -1.15 -28.78
C THR A 716 6.58 -0.91 -29.17
N PRO A 717 7.07 0.34 -29.20
CA PRO A 717 8.47 0.65 -29.53
C PRO A 717 9.50 -0.11 -28.69
N SER A 718 9.23 -0.32 -27.41
CA SER A 718 10.07 -1.05 -26.46
C SER A 718 9.94 -2.59 -26.59
N GLY A 719 9.10 -3.08 -27.50
CA GLY A 719 8.93 -4.50 -27.80
C GLY A 719 7.82 -5.20 -27.02
N GLY A 720 6.96 -4.45 -26.32
CA GLY A 720 5.74 -4.96 -25.70
C GLY A 720 4.64 -5.29 -26.70
N LEU A 721 3.58 -5.94 -26.23
CA LEU A 721 2.45 -6.37 -27.06
C LEU A 721 1.12 -5.99 -26.40
N VAL A 722 0.24 -5.33 -27.14
CA VAL A 722 -1.05 -4.83 -26.63
C VAL A 722 -2.17 -5.06 -27.63
N GLN A 723 -3.32 -5.54 -27.16
CA GLN A 723 -4.55 -5.57 -27.93
C GLN A 723 -5.23 -4.19 -27.86
N ILE A 724 -5.79 -3.74 -28.97
CA ILE A 724 -6.52 -2.48 -29.09
C ILE A 724 -7.89 -2.73 -29.74
N ASP A 725 -8.68 -1.67 -29.86
CA ASP A 725 -9.98 -1.67 -30.55
C ASP A 725 -11.00 -2.63 -29.92
N HIS A 726 -11.30 -2.41 -28.63
CA HIS A 726 -12.26 -3.19 -27.85
C HIS A 726 -13.72 -2.78 -28.10
N GLY A 727 -14.02 -2.10 -29.21
CA GLY A 727 -15.35 -1.58 -29.54
C GLY A 727 -16.43 -2.65 -29.71
N GLN A 728 -16.05 -3.92 -29.92
CA GLN A 728 -16.96 -5.06 -29.98
C GLN A 728 -17.10 -5.85 -28.66
N SER A 729 -16.57 -5.31 -27.55
CA SER A 729 -16.77 -5.91 -26.23
C SER A 729 -18.26 -6.10 -25.92
N TYR A 730 -18.59 -7.19 -25.24
CA TYR A 730 -19.95 -7.62 -24.88
C TYR A 730 -20.91 -7.87 -26.04
N LYS A 731 -20.52 -7.77 -27.32
CA LYS A 731 -21.43 -7.98 -28.46
C LYS A 731 -22.14 -9.34 -28.42
N PHE A 732 -21.44 -10.37 -27.97
CA PHE A 732 -21.94 -11.76 -27.88
C PHE A 732 -22.22 -12.22 -26.44
N PHE A 733 -22.30 -11.27 -25.49
CA PHE A 733 -22.35 -11.58 -24.07
C PHE A 733 -23.57 -12.42 -23.70
N GLY A 734 -23.32 -13.56 -23.05
CA GLY A 734 -24.33 -14.54 -22.67
C GLY A 734 -24.70 -15.56 -23.76
N ALA A 735 -24.19 -15.40 -24.98
CA ALA A 735 -24.32 -16.38 -26.07
C ALA A 735 -22.96 -16.95 -26.52
N ASP A 736 -21.87 -16.41 -26.02
CA ASP A 736 -20.51 -16.76 -26.39
C ASP A 736 -19.97 -17.98 -25.66
N LYS A 737 -18.89 -18.56 -26.20
CA LYS A 737 -18.31 -19.81 -25.71
C LYS A 737 -16.79 -19.72 -25.61
N LEU A 738 -16.24 -20.16 -24.49
CA LEU A 738 -14.79 -20.31 -24.32
C LEU A 738 -14.35 -21.60 -25.01
N SER A 739 -14.02 -21.52 -26.30
CA SER A 739 -13.63 -22.67 -27.11
C SER A 739 -12.65 -22.27 -28.21
N VAL A 740 -11.79 -23.21 -28.60
CA VAL A 740 -10.81 -23.03 -29.69
C VAL A 740 -11.45 -22.86 -31.07
N ASN A 741 -12.76 -23.14 -31.20
CA ASN A 741 -13.50 -23.09 -32.47
C ASN A 741 -14.63 -22.05 -32.47
N TYR A 742 -14.73 -21.19 -31.45
CA TYR A 742 -15.77 -20.17 -31.38
C TYR A 742 -15.32 -18.88 -32.09
N ASP A 743 -15.57 -18.76 -33.39
CA ASP A 743 -15.27 -17.56 -34.20
C ASP A 743 -16.57 -16.92 -34.71
N PRO A 744 -17.24 -16.08 -33.90
CA PRO A 744 -18.55 -15.52 -34.26
C PRO A 744 -18.46 -14.38 -35.29
N ASN A 745 -17.29 -13.79 -35.50
CA ASN A 745 -17.08 -12.69 -36.45
C ASN A 745 -16.48 -13.16 -37.79
N GLY A 746 -16.05 -14.41 -37.90
CA GLY A 746 -15.38 -14.94 -39.09
C GLY A 746 -13.97 -14.36 -39.31
N VAL A 747 -13.39 -13.74 -38.27
CA VAL A 747 -12.04 -13.19 -38.25
C VAL A 747 -11.28 -13.84 -37.11
N THR A 748 -10.35 -14.72 -37.42
CA THR A 748 -9.69 -15.56 -36.41
C THR A 748 -8.86 -14.70 -35.44
N PRO A 749 -9.23 -14.62 -34.14
CA PRO A 749 -8.48 -13.86 -33.14
C PRO A 749 -7.08 -14.42 -32.91
N ILE A 750 -6.14 -13.59 -32.47
CA ILE A 750 -4.75 -14.00 -32.22
C ILE A 750 -4.64 -15.14 -31.19
N HIS A 751 -5.49 -15.16 -30.16
CA HIS A 751 -5.52 -16.27 -29.21
C HIS A 751 -5.99 -17.59 -29.86
N GLN A 752 -6.92 -17.56 -30.81
CA GLN A 752 -7.32 -18.77 -31.53
C GLN A 752 -6.21 -19.24 -32.48
N LYS A 753 -5.56 -18.32 -33.19
CA LYS A 753 -4.37 -18.63 -34.01
C LYS A 753 -3.28 -19.29 -33.16
N LEU A 754 -3.06 -18.79 -31.94
CA LEU A 754 -2.13 -19.37 -30.97
C LEU A 754 -2.47 -20.83 -30.66
N TYR A 755 -3.71 -21.09 -30.27
CA TYR A 755 -4.14 -22.43 -29.86
C TYR A 755 -4.17 -23.42 -31.02
N GLN A 756 -4.62 -22.99 -32.20
CA GLN A 756 -4.58 -23.81 -33.41
C GLN A 756 -3.12 -24.14 -33.82
N ALA A 757 -2.21 -23.18 -33.71
CA ALA A 757 -0.78 -23.43 -33.94
C ALA A 757 -0.20 -24.39 -32.89
N ALA A 758 -0.58 -24.27 -31.63
CA ALA A 758 -0.16 -25.21 -30.59
C ALA A 758 -0.63 -26.65 -30.87
N LEU A 759 -1.91 -26.83 -31.23
CA LEU A 759 -2.51 -28.13 -31.54
C LEU A 759 -1.93 -28.77 -32.82
N SER A 760 -1.54 -27.96 -33.79
CA SER A 760 -0.94 -28.42 -35.06
C SER A 760 0.59 -28.51 -35.03
N GLY A 761 1.24 -28.15 -33.92
CA GLY A 761 2.71 -28.11 -33.81
C GLY A 761 3.38 -26.98 -34.59
N GLY A 762 2.64 -25.92 -34.93
CA GLY A 762 3.09 -24.76 -35.71
C GLY A 762 3.72 -23.60 -34.90
N LEU A 763 3.98 -23.79 -33.60
CA LEU A 763 4.70 -22.81 -32.78
C LEU A 763 6.21 -22.87 -33.00
N ALA A 764 6.92 -21.81 -32.62
CA ALA A 764 8.38 -21.77 -32.64
C ALA A 764 9.00 -22.91 -31.79
N ASN A 765 10.19 -23.37 -32.17
CA ASN A 765 10.89 -24.43 -31.46
C ASN A 765 11.09 -24.09 -29.97
N GLY A 766 10.60 -24.98 -29.09
CA GLY A 766 10.70 -24.83 -27.64
C GLY A 766 9.64 -23.94 -26.99
N VAL A 767 8.75 -23.31 -27.77
CA VAL A 767 7.65 -22.48 -27.29
C VAL A 767 6.40 -23.33 -27.07
N LYS A 768 5.72 -23.15 -25.93
CA LYS A 768 4.53 -23.93 -25.55
C LYS A 768 3.48 -23.04 -24.90
N ILE A 769 2.23 -23.50 -24.89
CA ILE A 769 1.19 -22.89 -24.06
C ILE A 769 1.50 -23.16 -22.59
N ASN A 770 1.58 -22.11 -21.79
CA ASN A 770 1.75 -22.20 -20.34
C ASN A 770 0.45 -21.77 -19.65
N PRO A 771 -0.38 -22.71 -19.15
CA PRO A 771 -1.60 -22.37 -18.39
C PRO A 771 -1.35 -21.46 -17.18
N ALA A 772 -0.19 -21.59 -16.52
CA ALA A 772 0.16 -20.76 -15.37
C ALA A 772 0.32 -19.27 -15.72
N ALA A 773 0.52 -18.92 -17.00
CA ALA A 773 0.55 -17.53 -17.43
C ALA A 773 -0.80 -16.80 -17.19
N ALA A 774 -1.91 -17.54 -17.10
CA ALA A 774 -3.23 -16.99 -16.82
C ALA A 774 -3.44 -16.63 -15.33
N HIS A 775 -2.74 -17.31 -14.40
CA HIS A 775 -2.94 -17.16 -12.96
C HIS A 775 -2.90 -15.72 -12.46
N PRO A 776 -1.88 -14.89 -12.78
CA PRO A 776 -1.78 -13.54 -12.23
C PRO A 776 -2.94 -12.64 -12.65
N VAL A 777 -3.46 -12.84 -13.87
CA VAL A 777 -4.58 -12.06 -14.41
C VAL A 777 -5.91 -12.55 -13.83
N ILE A 778 -6.11 -13.87 -13.74
CA ILE A 778 -7.29 -14.46 -13.09
C ILE A 778 -7.38 -13.99 -11.63
N LYS A 779 -6.29 -14.07 -10.86
CA LYS A 779 -6.26 -13.61 -9.46
C LYS A 779 -6.62 -12.13 -9.33
N LYS A 780 -6.14 -11.28 -10.25
CA LYS A 780 -6.45 -9.85 -10.26
C LYS A 780 -7.91 -9.55 -10.61
N PHE A 781 -8.48 -10.31 -11.55
CA PHE A 781 -9.91 -10.21 -11.84
C PHE A 781 -10.73 -10.69 -10.64
N GLU A 782 -10.39 -11.81 -10.01
CA GLU A 782 -11.10 -12.32 -8.83
C GLU A 782 -11.02 -11.36 -7.64
N SER A 783 -9.87 -10.70 -7.43
CA SER A 783 -9.70 -9.70 -6.38
C SER A 783 -10.43 -8.38 -6.63
N MET A 784 -11.02 -8.17 -7.82
CA MET A 784 -11.85 -7.00 -8.10
C MET A 784 -13.19 -7.16 -7.38
N PRO A 785 -13.58 -6.27 -6.44
CA PRO A 785 -14.88 -6.36 -5.78
C PRO A 785 -16.04 -6.34 -6.77
N ASP A 786 -17.10 -7.09 -6.49
CA ASP A 786 -18.27 -7.16 -7.36
C ASP A 786 -18.89 -5.77 -7.55
N ALA A 787 -18.97 -4.97 -6.48
CA ALA A 787 -19.43 -3.58 -6.54
C ALA A 787 -18.57 -2.71 -7.47
N GLN A 788 -17.24 -2.91 -7.50
CA GLN A 788 -16.35 -2.19 -8.41
C GLN A 788 -16.59 -2.57 -9.87
N LEU A 789 -16.69 -3.88 -10.16
CA LEU A 789 -17.02 -4.35 -11.50
C LEU A 789 -18.38 -3.80 -11.97
N ARG A 790 -19.40 -3.83 -11.09
CA ARG A 790 -20.73 -3.29 -11.37
C ARG A 790 -20.69 -1.79 -11.60
N SER A 791 -19.92 -1.04 -10.82
CA SER A 791 -19.75 0.41 -10.97
C SER A 791 -19.12 0.77 -12.33
N VAL A 792 -18.04 0.10 -12.71
CA VAL A 792 -17.39 0.34 -14.02
C VAL A 792 -18.32 -0.01 -15.18
N LEU A 793 -19.15 -1.05 -15.03
CA LEU A 793 -20.10 -1.49 -16.06
C LEU A 793 -21.46 -0.80 -16.00
N HIS A 794 -21.71 0.08 -15.03
CA HIS A 794 -23.03 0.65 -14.81
C HIS A 794 -23.58 1.32 -16.07
N SER A 795 -22.84 2.27 -16.65
CA SER A 795 -23.28 2.95 -17.88
C SER A 795 -23.34 2.01 -19.07
N THR A 796 -22.46 1.01 -19.17
CA THR A 796 -22.54 -0.04 -20.20
C THR A 796 -23.86 -0.78 -20.13
N ALA A 797 -24.29 -1.18 -18.92
CA ALA A 797 -25.51 -1.92 -18.69
C ALA A 797 -26.77 -1.06 -18.93
N TYR A 798 -26.86 0.11 -18.30
CA TYR A 798 -28.09 0.92 -18.35
C TYR A 798 -28.27 1.63 -19.70
N GLU A 799 -27.22 2.21 -20.28
CA GLU A 799 -27.35 2.85 -21.59
C GLU A 799 -27.43 1.80 -22.71
N GLY A 800 -26.75 0.66 -22.58
CA GLY A 800 -26.89 -0.45 -23.53
C GLY A 800 -28.30 -1.05 -23.53
N ALA A 801 -28.91 -1.25 -22.35
CA ALA A 801 -30.28 -1.75 -22.23
C ALA A 801 -31.30 -0.81 -22.90
N LYS A 802 -31.14 0.51 -22.71
CA LYS A 802 -31.99 1.53 -23.35
C LYS A 802 -31.79 1.59 -24.86
N SER A 803 -30.55 1.51 -25.33
CA SER A 803 -30.20 1.61 -26.75
C SER A 803 -30.39 0.31 -27.53
N GLY A 804 -30.76 -0.80 -26.89
CA GLY A 804 -31.06 -2.06 -27.57
C GLY A 804 -29.86 -2.72 -28.24
N VAL A 805 -28.67 -2.63 -27.62
CA VAL A 805 -27.43 -3.19 -28.18
C VAL A 805 -27.46 -4.73 -28.25
N ALA A 806 -26.48 -5.34 -28.94
CA ALA A 806 -26.52 -6.74 -29.35
C ALA A 806 -26.74 -7.79 -28.22
N TRP A 807 -26.29 -7.52 -27.00
CA TRP A 807 -26.46 -8.44 -25.85
C TRP A 807 -27.84 -8.35 -25.18
N VAL A 808 -28.63 -7.31 -25.46
CA VAL A 808 -29.91 -7.05 -24.79
C VAL A 808 -30.90 -8.22 -24.87
N PRO A 809 -31.08 -8.90 -26.02
CA PRO A 809 -31.97 -10.06 -26.10
C PRO A 809 -31.60 -11.18 -25.13
N GLN A 810 -30.30 -11.44 -24.92
CA GLN A 810 -29.85 -12.49 -24.00
C GLN A 810 -30.12 -12.10 -22.56
N MET A 811 -29.79 -10.87 -22.16
CA MET A 811 -30.03 -10.40 -20.79
C MET A 811 -31.52 -10.27 -20.46
N ARG A 812 -32.36 -9.90 -21.45
CA ARG A 812 -33.82 -9.95 -21.33
C ARG A 812 -34.32 -11.37 -21.07
N SER A 813 -33.80 -12.37 -21.78
CA SER A 813 -34.13 -13.78 -21.57
C SER A 813 -33.73 -14.25 -20.16
N ARG A 814 -32.53 -13.86 -19.70
CA ARG A 814 -32.05 -14.19 -18.34
C ARG A 814 -32.92 -13.55 -17.26
N ALA A 815 -33.20 -12.25 -17.37
CA ALA A 815 -34.05 -11.52 -16.43
C ALA A 815 -35.47 -12.13 -16.36
N ALA A 816 -36.08 -12.42 -17.51
CA ALA A 816 -37.40 -13.06 -17.58
C ALA A 816 -37.42 -14.41 -16.83
N LYS A 817 -36.38 -15.23 -17.04
CA LYS A 817 -36.24 -16.53 -16.37
C LYS A 817 -36.06 -16.39 -14.86
N ALA A 818 -35.20 -15.47 -14.42
CA ALA A 818 -34.93 -15.24 -13.01
C ALA A 818 -36.17 -14.71 -12.26
N LEU A 819 -36.88 -13.75 -12.86
CA LEU A 819 -38.07 -13.11 -12.29
C LEU A 819 -39.37 -13.89 -12.52
N LYS A 820 -39.32 -14.98 -13.30
CA LYS A 820 -40.48 -15.81 -13.68
C LYS A 820 -41.61 -15.00 -14.34
N ILE A 821 -41.25 -14.05 -15.20
CA ILE A 821 -42.18 -13.21 -15.98
C ILE A 821 -41.97 -13.40 -17.49
N PRO A 822 -42.97 -13.09 -18.34
CA PRO A 822 -42.77 -13.05 -19.79
C PRO A 822 -41.70 -12.04 -20.21
N GLN A 823 -40.90 -12.34 -21.23
CA GLN A 823 -39.85 -11.42 -21.75
C GLN A 823 -40.38 -10.03 -22.16
N SER A 824 -41.65 -9.96 -22.59
CA SER A 824 -42.32 -8.71 -22.94
C SER A 824 -42.58 -7.79 -21.75
N GLN A 825 -42.52 -8.30 -20.51
CA GLN A 825 -42.72 -7.53 -19.28
C GLN A 825 -41.40 -7.10 -18.61
N VAL A 826 -40.25 -7.54 -19.14
CA VAL A 826 -38.95 -7.19 -18.56
C VAL A 826 -38.58 -5.75 -18.89
N THR A 827 -38.30 -4.95 -17.85
CA THR A 827 -37.90 -3.54 -17.98
C THR A 827 -36.43 -3.38 -18.38
N HIS A 828 -36.03 -2.17 -18.82
CA HIS A 828 -34.62 -1.89 -19.13
C HIS A 828 -33.72 -2.02 -17.89
N ASP A 829 -34.20 -1.62 -16.71
CA ASP A 829 -33.42 -1.73 -15.47
C ASP A 829 -33.20 -3.20 -15.06
N GLN A 830 -34.20 -4.06 -15.28
CA GLN A 830 -34.06 -5.51 -15.06
C GLN A 830 -33.08 -6.15 -16.05
N ILE A 831 -33.04 -5.67 -17.31
CA ILE A 831 -32.06 -6.10 -18.31
C ILE A 831 -30.65 -5.66 -17.93
N ALA A 832 -30.49 -4.41 -17.49
CA ALA A 832 -29.22 -3.87 -17.02
C ALA A 832 -28.72 -4.63 -15.78
N THR A 833 -29.61 -4.92 -14.82
CA THR A 833 -29.29 -5.73 -13.63
C THR A 833 -28.82 -7.13 -14.05
N ALA A 834 -29.54 -7.81 -14.95
CA ALA A 834 -29.15 -9.13 -15.44
C ALA A 834 -27.80 -9.13 -16.19
N PHE A 835 -27.43 -8.03 -16.86
CA PHE A 835 -26.11 -7.83 -17.44
C PHE A 835 -25.03 -7.77 -16.35
N LEU A 836 -25.24 -6.95 -15.33
CA LEU A 836 -24.29 -6.77 -14.22
C LEU A 836 -24.11 -8.07 -13.43
N ASP A 837 -25.21 -8.79 -13.17
CA ASP A 837 -25.17 -10.10 -12.51
C ASP A 837 -24.40 -11.13 -13.35
N HIS A 838 -24.59 -11.12 -14.69
CA HIS A 838 -23.84 -12.01 -15.58
C HIS A 838 -22.34 -11.69 -15.60
N ALA A 839 -21.97 -10.41 -15.52
CA ALA A 839 -20.58 -9.99 -15.48
C ALA A 839 -19.89 -10.47 -14.19
N VAL A 840 -20.57 -10.35 -13.05
CA VAL A 840 -20.10 -10.88 -11.76
C VAL A 840 -19.95 -12.39 -11.81
N GLU A 841 -20.98 -13.11 -12.26
CA GLU A 841 -20.94 -14.56 -12.45
C GLU A 841 -19.75 -14.98 -13.33
N ARG A 842 -19.53 -14.28 -14.44
CA ARG A 842 -18.44 -14.58 -15.37
C ARG A 842 -17.06 -14.35 -14.75
N LYS A 843 -16.89 -13.27 -13.97
CA LYS A 843 -15.68 -12.98 -13.18
C LYS A 843 -15.41 -14.11 -12.19
N ASN A 844 -16.42 -14.49 -11.41
CA ASN A 844 -16.29 -15.48 -10.34
C ASN A 844 -16.05 -16.91 -10.89
N ASN A 845 -16.47 -17.19 -12.12
CA ASN A 845 -16.22 -18.46 -12.80
C ASN A 845 -14.94 -18.49 -13.66
N LEU A 846 -14.12 -17.41 -13.72
CA LEU A 846 -12.96 -17.32 -14.62
C LEU A 846 -11.97 -18.48 -14.46
N ARG A 847 -11.64 -18.82 -13.22
CA ARG A 847 -10.66 -19.87 -12.92
C ARG A 847 -11.12 -21.25 -13.36
N GLU A 848 -12.37 -21.59 -13.08
CA GLU A 848 -12.96 -22.85 -13.52
C GLU A 848 -13.04 -22.90 -15.05
N ASN A 849 -13.55 -21.83 -15.67
CA ASN A 849 -13.66 -21.71 -17.13
C ASN A 849 -12.31 -21.95 -17.82
N PHE A 850 -11.24 -21.30 -17.36
CA PHE A 850 -9.92 -21.45 -17.97
C PHE A 850 -9.25 -22.78 -17.64
N SER A 851 -9.46 -23.32 -16.44
CA SER A 851 -8.99 -24.66 -16.11
C SER A 851 -9.59 -25.70 -17.06
N ASP A 852 -10.91 -25.66 -17.24
CA ASP A 852 -11.63 -26.57 -18.12
C ASP A 852 -11.25 -26.34 -19.58
N PHE A 853 -11.07 -25.09 -20.01
CA PHE A 853 -10.57 -24.76 -21.34
C PHE A 853 -9.20 -25.41 -21.62
N PHE A 854 -8.20 -25.22 -20.74
CA PHE A 854 -6.87 -25.79 -20.95
C PHE A 854 -6.88 -27.32 -20.91
N VAL A 855 -7.65 -27.92 -20.00
CA VAL A 855 -7.70 -29.39 -19.85
C VAL A 855 -8.49 -30.02 -21.00
N GLN A 856 -9.70 -29.53 -21.28
CA GLN A 856 -10.64 -30.19 -22.17
C GLN A 856 -10.49 -29.76 -23.64
N GLN A 857 -10.20 -28.48 -23.92
CA GLN A 857 -10.06 -27.99 -25.30
C GLN A 857 -8.64 -28.12 -25.83
N LEU A 858 -7.62 -28.04 -24.97
CA LEU A 858 -6.21 -28.08 -25.36
C LEU A 858 -5.47 -29.34 -24.93
N GLY A 859 -6.08 -30.21 -24.12
CA GLY A 859 -5.45 -31.45 -23.65
C GLY A 859 -4.23 -31.20 -22.77
N LEU A 860 -4.22 -30.12 -21.98
CA LEU A 860 -3.12 -29.73 -21.10
C LEU A 860 -3.49 -30.02 -19.63
N PRO A 861 -3.03 -31.15 -19.05
CA PRO A 861 -3.34 -31.49 -17.65
C PRO A 861 -2.84 -30.45 -16.64
N SER A 862 -1.77 -29.72 -16.97
CA SER A 862 -1.27 -28.61 -16.16
C SER A 862 -2.27 -27.47 -16.00
N GLY A 863 -3.33 -27.39 -16.83
CA GLY A 863 -4.44 -26.46 -16.62
C GLY A 863 -5.29 -26.76 -15.38
N ALA A 864 -5.27 -27.99 -14.87
CA ALA A 864 -6.00 -28.37 -13.65
C ALA A 864 -5.47 -27.64 -12.41
N SER A 865 -4.17 -27.29 -12.39
CA SER A 865 -3.56 -26.55 -11.27
C SER A 865 -4.16 -25.16 -11.08
N LEU A 866 -4.85 -24.62 -12.09
CA LEU A 866 -5.58 -23.36 -11.94
C LEU A 866 -6.63 -23.43 -10.82
N LYS A 867 -7.25 -24.59 -10.56
CA LYS A 867 -8.28 -24.76 -9.52
C LYS A 867 -7.74 -24.71 -8.10
N HIS A 868 -6.44 -24.93 -7.89
CA HIS A 868 -5.84 -25.07 -6.56
C HIS A 868 -5.14 -23.79 -6.06
N GLY A 869 -5.47 -22.61 -6.60
CA GLY A 869 -4.95 -21.34 -6.11
C GLY A 869 -3.42 -21.32 -6.00
N GLY A 870 -2.69 -21.43 -7.12
CA GLY A 870 -1.25 -21.65 -7.15
C GLY A 870 -0.44 -20.86 -6.09
N GLY A 871 0.07 -21.59 -5.10
CA GLY A 871 1.14 -21.15 -4.21
C GLY A 871 2.39 -20.86 -5.02
N SER A 872 2.97 -19.69 -4.78
CA SER A 872 4.31 -19.31 -5.25
C SER A 872 5.23 -19.26 -4.05
#